data_AF-A0A935UD14-F1
#
_entry.id   AF-A0A935UD14-F1
#
_cell.length_a   1.000
_cell.length_b   1.000
_cell.length_c   1.000
_cell.angle_alpha   90.00
_cell.angle_beta   90.00
_cell.angle_gamma   90.00
#
_symmetry.space_group_name_H-M   'P 1'
#
loop_
_entity.id
_entity.type
_entity.pdbx_description
1 polymer ?
#
loop_
_entity_poly.entity_id
_entity_poly.type
_entity_poly.pdbx_seq_one_letter_code
_entity_poly.pdbx_strand_id
1 'polypeptide(L)'
;MHSSRTASRALALLAGSLLVAACGGGGAPGDVNPRGEGPPPPTVSGAPNSFLLFPNPQVQADGSVQTNTEAYPKAYYEALDPNTQRDTLDKFKTVNGFGSGTGEEILVVFGDKRDLGYGRRMYVRRNPNGTLAFYVENYLVSPGVDYAYSPLNLEAAILQDRNWIVGVNAIEFGPGPNGGAPFPRWYNFNGLTGQRNAFVDLDNRGEKAMPGPCISCHGGRGDALTPPAANGKPLFNLVRNATSEQRGDVTGRLHPFEADAFDFSPTRAGFTRAEQEARIKKINSWILCTYPLPAPSSFPEDQCRPVASQSEWQGTAAQLIKAFYGGDGLPSATFADNFVPPSWEAAGQSTLYKEVVAPACRTCHNMRGTGGNSDIDFTTFEKFAAYADRIKIHVFERGNMPLAKIVYDAFWGTPGRADRLARFLEARGYTIARDTAGNPIQPGRPVANPGPDRVAPPGTIALSAGQSLFAASYAWTLVSGPAGATLTGATTATATLNAPAEGTYVLNLVASNGTTQSAAAPVRVVVKAGTKAPGSLRFADIKGAIQGSTCTNCHSPTGTLPRPPVYYTNEDRNGDGIAGDATDDAWFYAEIRSRVNMTELAASPLLRKPSGNHHGGNLIPGFDTTQNPGAPERELYDLFLNWILAGAPQ
;
A
#
# COMPACT_ATOMS: atom_id res chain seq x y z
N MET A 1 55.36 46.93 -43.74
CA MET A 1 54.83 47.89 -44.73
C MET A 1 53.30 47.84 -44.66
N HIS A 2 52.65 49.01 -44.46
CA HIS A 2 51.19 49.30 -44.50
C HIS A 2 50.31 48.51 -43.50
N SER A 3 49.76 49.03 -42.39
CA SER A 3 49.07 50.27 -41.99
C SER A 3 47.64 50.46 -42.52
N SER A 4 46.71 50.56 -41.55
CA SER A 4 45.48 51.40 -41.45
C SER A 4 44.15 50.62 -41.31
N ARG A 5 43.47 50.69 -40.13
CA ARG A 5 42.38 51.63 -39.68
C ARG A 5 41.06 51.35 -40.43
N THR A 6 39.84 51.20 -39.86
CA THR A 6 39.00 52.01 -38.92
C THR A 6 37.72 51.19 -38.62
N ALA A 7 37.24 51.02 -37.38
CA ALA A 7 36.24 51.83 -36.63
C ALA A 7 34.74 51.78 -37.07
N SER A 8 33.93 51.14 -36.22
CA SER A 8 32.59 51.51 -35.68
C SER A 8 31.30 51.65 -36.51
N ARG A 9 30.31 50.85 -36.05
CA ARG A 9 28.87 51.13 -35.79
C ARG A 9 27.89 51.38 -36.96
N ALA A 10 26.88 50.50 -37.10
CA ALA A 10 25.46 50.78 -36.77
C ALA A 10 24.52 49.58 -37.06
N LEU A 11 23.52 49.44 -36.18
CA LEU A 11 22.19 48.79 -36.22
C LEU A 11 21.65 48.28 -37.58
N ALA A 12 20.68 47.36 -37.71
CA ALA A 12 19.93 46.44 -36.85
C ALA A 12 18.91 45.74 -37.78
N LEU A 13 18.32 44.64 -37.28
CA LEU A 13 17.11 43.92 -37.73
C LEU A 13 17.22 43.04 -39.00
N LEU A 14 17.22 41.72 -38.80
CA LEU A 14 15.99 40.92 -38.91
C LEU A 14 16.17 39.48 -38.39
N ALA A 15 15.17 39.05 -37.61
CA ALA A 15 14.63 37.69 -37.39
C ALA A 15 15.55 36.55 -36.88
N GLY A 16 15.26 36.11 -35.65
CA GLY A 16 15.75 34.84 -35.10
C GLY A 16 15.17 34.57 -33.72
N SER A 17 13.96 34.00 -33.69
CA SER A 17 13.23 33.52 -32.52
C SER A 17 14.09 32.58 -31.66
N LEU A 18 14.44 33.01 -30.45
CA LEU A 18 15.05 32.18 -29.42
C LEU A 18 13.95 31.43 -28.65
N LEU A 19 13.82 30.15 -28.98
CA LEU A 19 13.16 29.13 -28.15
C LEU A 19 14.02 28.89 -26.90
N VAL A 20 13.41 29.15 -25.74
CA VAL A 20 13.87 28.66 -24.44
C VAL A 20 13.65 27.15 -24.41
N ALA A 21 14.74 26.38 -24.42
CA ALA A 21 14.72 24.94 -24.17
C ALA A 21 15.63 24.63 -22.97
N ALA A 22 14.95 24.31 -21.87
CA ALA A 22 15.29 23.39 -20.78
C ALA A 22 16.76 23.16 -20.40
N CYS A 23 17.06 23.49 -19.14
CA CYS A 23 18.12 22.88 -18.33
C CYS A 23 17.86 21.37 -18.17
N GLY A 24 18.50 20.55 -19.02
CA GLY A 24 18.78 19.14 -18.74
C GLY A 24 20.26 19.02 -18.37
N GLY A 25 20.56 18.48 -17.19
CA GLY A 25 21.92 18.32 -16.69
C GLY A 25 22.74 17.36 -17.55
N GLY A 26 23.85 17.86 -18.09
CA GLY A 26 24.88 17.03 -18.73
C GLY A 26 26.04 16.79 -17.76
N GLY A 27 26.21 15.53 -17.34
CA GLY A 27 27.50 15.05 -16.84
C GLY A 27 28.53 15.06 -17.97
N ALA A 28 29.78 15.39 -17.66
CA ALA A 28 30.85 15.46 -18.65
C ALA A 28 31.26 14.05 -19.13
N PRO A 29 31.76 13.89 -20.38
CA PRO A 29 32.32 12.61 -20.83
C PRO A 29 33.68 12.42 -20.15
N GLY A 30 33.68 11.70 -19.02
CA GLY A 30 34.90 11.44 -18.23
C GLY A 30 34.67 10.97 -16.80
N ASP A 31 33.45 11.10 -16.26
CA ASP A 31 33.13 10.57 -14.93
C ASP A 31 33.03 9.05 -14.95
N VAL A 32 34.07 8.38 -14.46
CA VAL A 32 34.07 6.93 -14.22
C VAL A 32 33.30 6.63 -12.94
N ASN A 33 32.03 6.25 -13.11
CA ASN A 33 31.23 5.63 -12.07
C ASN A 33 31.71 4.17 -11.87
N PRO A 34 32.16 3.74 -10.67
CA PRO A 34 32.52 2.36 -10.40
C PRO A 34 31.33 1.38 -10.49
N ARG A 35 30.10 1.91 -10.59
CA ARG A 35 28.93 1.20 -11.11
C ARG A 35 28.42 1.97 -12.32
N GLY A 36 28.98 1.74 -13.50
CA GLY A 36 28.22 2.04 -14.72
C GLY A 36 26.78 1.57 -14.51
N GLU A 37 25.79 2.34 -14.99
CA GLU A 37 24.39 1.91 -15.01
C GLU A 37 24.31 0.60 -15.80
N GLY A 38 24.64 -0.50 -15.12
CA GLY A 38 24.44 -1.83 -15.61
C GLY A 38 22.93 -1.98 -15.75
N PRO A 39 22.46 -2.71 -16.78
CA PRO A 39 21.05 -3.02 -16.87
C PRO A 39 20.57 -3.56 -15.52
N PRO A 40 19.37 -3.17 -15.05
CA PRO A 40 18.82 -3.73 -13.83
C PRO A 40 18.94 -5.25 -13.90
N PRO A 41 19.33 -5.92 -12.80
CA PRO A 41 19.48 -7.36 -12.83
C PRO A 41 18.19 -7.97 -13.37
N PRO A 42 18.29 -8.96 -14.28
CA PRO A 42 17.13 -9.54 -14.91
C PRO A 42 16.15 -10.00 -13.84
N THR A 43 14.88 -9.62 -13.99
CA THR A 43 13.81 -10.12 -13.13
C THR A 43 13.86 -11.65 -13.18
N VAL A 44 13.97 -12.29 -12.01
CA VAL A 44 13.86 -13.75 -11.92
C VAL A 44 12.48 -14.13 -12.45
N SER A 45 12.46 -14.82 -13.59
CA SER A 45 11.22 -15.31 -14.21
C SER A 45 10.43 -16.12 -13.18
N GLY A 46 9.21 -15.66 -12.88
CA GLY A 46 8.30 -16.31 -11.93
C GLY A 46 8.22 -15.67 -10.53
N ALA A 47 9.13 -14.76 -10.15
CA ALA A 47 9.01 -14.03 -8.89
C ALA A 47 8.03 -12.84 -9.03
N PRO A 48 7.13 -12.59 -8.04
CA PRO A 48 6.21 -11.46 -8.10
C PRO A 48 6.95 -10.11 -8.16
N ASN A 49 6.66 -9.26 -9.15
CA ASN A 49 7.13 -7.86 -9.18
C ASN A 49 6.11 -6.92 -8.52
N SER A 50 5.72 -7.23 -7.28
CA SER A 50 4.68 -6.51 -6.54
C SER A 50 5.13 -5.98 -5.17
N PHE A 51 6.40 -6.14 -4.85
CA PHE A 51 6.94 -5.68 -3.56
C PHE A 51 6.96 -4.16 -3.52
N LEU A 52 6.73 -3.59 -2.33
CA LEU A 52 6.62 -2.15 -2.11
C LEU A 52 5.58 -1.43 -3.00
N LEU A 53 4.69 -2.19 -3.63
CA LEU A 53 3.49 -1.69 -4.29
C LEU A 53 2.28 -2.03 -3.42
N PHE A 54 1.25 -1.20 -3.51
CA PHE A 54 -0.02 -1.52 -2.88
C PHE A 54 -0.54 -2.84 -3.46
N PRO A 55 -1.04 -3.78 -2.63
CA PRO A 55 -1.43 -5.12 -3.10
C PRO A 55 -2.46 -5.16 -4.24
N ASN A 56 -3.24 -4.08 -4.40
CA ASN A 56 -4.34 -3.98 -5.36
C ASN A 56 -4.31 -2.60 -6.06
N PRO A 57 -3.23 -2.26 -6.78
CA PRO A 57 -3.13 -0.93 -7.34
C PRO A 57 -3.95 -0.87 -8.64
N GLN A 58 -4.60 0.27 -8.93
CA GLN A 58 -5.43 0.38 -10.13
C GLN A 58 -4.56 0.41 -11.38
N VAL A 59 -4.65 -0.65 -12.19
CA VAL A 59 -4.07 -0.67 -13.53
C VAL A 59 -4.99 0.11 -14.48
N GLN A 60 -4.41 1.05 -15.20
CA GLN A 60 -5.07 1.86 -16.21
C GLN A 60 -5.12 1.12 -17.56
N ALA A 61 -5.88 1.65 -18.52
CA ALA A 61 -6.01 1.03 -19.84
C ALA A 61 -4.68 0.92 -20.62
N ASP A 62 -3.73 1.80 -20.32
CA ASP A 62 -2.37 1.80 -20.90
C ASP A 62 -1.39 0.86 -20.16
N GLY A 63 -1.87 0.12 -19.14
CA GLY A 63 -1.06 -0.76 -18.31
C GLY A 63 -0.31 -0.07 -17.17
N SER A 64 -0.36 1.26 -17.09
CA SER A 64 0.24 2.00 -15.97
C SER A 64 -0.51 1.75 -14.66
N VAL A 65 0.20 1.89 -13.55
CA VAL A 65 -0.39 1.78 -12.21
C VAL A 65 -0.68 3.19 -11.69
N GLN A 66 -1.91 3.47 -11.31
CA GLN A 66 -2.38 4.83 -10.95
C GLN A 66 -1.52 5.54 -9.89
N THR A 67 -1.04 4.78 -8.90
CA THR A 67 -0.20 5.29 -7.80
C THR A 67 1.30 5.23 -8.11
N ASN A 68 1.66 4.80 -9.31
CA ASN A 68 3.03 4.65 -9.78
C ASN A 68 3.21 5.34 -11.15
N THR A 69 2.89 6.63 -11.20
CA THR A 69 3.03 7.49 -12.38
C THR A 69 3.85 8.73 -12.03
N GLU A 70 4.35 9.46 -13.03
CA GLU A 70 5.04 10.74 -12.81
C GLU A 70 4.18 11.82 -12.16
N ALA A 71 2.86 11.80 -12.40
CA ALA A 71 1.94 12.78 -11.81
C ALA A 71 1.80 12.59 -10.30
N TYR A 72 1.97 11.35 -9.81
CA TYR A 72 1.75 10.99 -8.41
C TYR A 72 2.70 11.70 -7.42
N PRO A 73 4.04 11.60 -7.56
CA PRO A 73 4.96 12.28 -6.65
C PRO A 73 4.92 13.80 -6.84
N LYS A 74 4.63 14.30 -8.05
CA LYS A 74 4.44 15.73 -8.33
C LYS A 74 3.28 16.28 -7.49
N ALA A 75 2.09 15.68 -7.58
CA ALA A 75 0.92 16.07 -6.81
C ALA A 75 1.14 15.91 -5.28
N TYR A 76 1.86 14.85 -4.87
CA TYR A 76 2.21 14.62 -3.47
C TYR A 76 3.10 15.75 -2.91
N TYR A 77 4.18 16.10 -3.60
CA TYR A 77 5.10 17.14 -3.13
C TYR A 77 4.56 18.56 -3.32
N GLU A 78 3.72 18.82 -4.32
CA GLU A 78 2.96 20.09 -4.42
C GLU A 78 2.04 20.28 -3.20
N ALA A 79 1.45 19.20 -2.68
CA ALA A 79 0.59 19.26 -1.50
C ALA A 79 1.37 19.46 -0.18
N LEU A 80 2.60 18.94 -0.07
CA LEU A 80 3.36 18.93 1.19
C LEU A 80 4.46 19.98 1.31
N ASP A 81 5.06 20.34 0.19
CA ASP A 81 6.21 21.24 0.11
C ASP A 81 6.03 22.26 -1.04
N PRO A 82 4.94 23.06 -1.01
CA PRO A 82 4.60 23.97 -2.11
C PRO A 82 5.67 25.05 -2.37
N ASN A 83 6.50 25.33 -1.36
CA ASN A 83 7.56 26.35 -1.42
C ASN A 83 8.96 25.74 -1.63
N THR A 84 9.07 24.46 -1.97
CA THR A 84 10.37 23.78 -2.24
C THR A 84 11.40 23.95 -1.11
N GLN A 85 10.94 23.82 0.13
CA GLN A 85 11.77 23.90 1.34
C GLN A 85 12.36 22.55 1.74
N ARG A 86 12.03 21.47 1.01
CA ARG A 86 12.49 20.08 1.28
C ARG A 86 12.85 19.35 -0.01
N ASP A 87 13.20 20.08 -1.06
CA ASP A 87 13.68 19.53 -2.35
C ASP A 87 15.15 19.10 -2.29
N THR A 88 15.88 19.43 -1.21
CA THR A 88 17.19 18.87 -0.88
C THR A 88 17.28 18.40 0.57
N LEU A 89 18.19 17.46 0.85
CA LEU A 89 18.46 16.95 2.19
C LEU A 89 18.91 18.07 3.13
N ASP A 90 19.72 19.02 2.64
CA ASP A 90 20.18 20.15 3.45
C ASP A 90 19.02 21.07 3.83
N LYS A 91 18.14 21.41 2.89
CA LYS A 91 16.95 22.21 3.19
C LYS A 91 16.01 21.46 4.15
N PHE A 92 15.81 20.15 3.96
CA PHE A 92 15.07 19.31 4.91
C PHE A 92 15.67 19.36 6.32
N LYS A 93 17.01 19.23 6.42
CA LYS A 93 17.74 19.32 7.70
C LYS A 93 17.56 20.68 8.35
N THR A 94 17.71 21.77 7.60
CA THR A 94 17.53 23.15 8.08
C THR A 94 16.11 23.38 8.59
N VAL A 95 15.09 23.02 7.81
CA VAL A 95 13.68 23.20 8.19
C VAL A 95 13.33 22.42 9.46
N ASN A 96 13.88 21.22 9.62
CA ASN A 96 13.63 20.39 10.79
C ASN A 96 14.57 20.67 11.97
N GLY A 97 15.54 21.59 11.82
CA GLY A 97 16.42 22.06 12.87
C GLY A 97 17.60 21.15 13.20
N PHE A 98 17.95 20.19 12.35
CA PHE A 98 19.12 19.33 12.57
C PHE A 98 20.41 20.16 12.67
N GLY A 99 21.19 19.92 13.73
CA GLY A 99 22.42 20.67 14.01
C GLY A 99 22.21 22.09 14.54
N SER A 100 20.97 22.49 14.85
CA SER A 100 20.68 23.84 15.38
C SER A 100 21.12 24.09 16.82
N GLY A 101 21.50 23.04 17.57
CA GLY A 101 21.81 23.12 19.00
C GLY A 101 20.59 23.27 19.93
N THR A 102 19.37 23.34 19.37
CA THR A 102 18.11 23.31 20.13
C THR A 102 17.46 21.93 20.05
N GLY A 103 16.43 21.65 20.85
CA GLY A 103 15.74 20.35 20.82
C GLY A 103 16.66 19.19 21.23
N GLU A 104 16.31 17.97 20.83
CA GLU A 104 17.09 16.77 21.15
C GLU A 104 17.34 15.92 19.90
N GLU A 105 18.57 15.43 19.73
CA GLU A 105 19.00 14.61 18.60
C GLU A 105 19.60 13.28 19.06
N ILE A 106 19.24 12.20 18.36
CA ILE A 106 19.68 10.84 18.65
C ILE A 106 20.23 10.23 17.36
N LEU A 107 21.43 9.68 17.45
CA LEU A 107 22.03 8.84 16.41
C LEU A 107 21.95 7.38 16.81
N VAL A 108 21.38 6.56 15.93
CA VAL A 108 21.36 5.10 16.02
C VAL A 108 21.93 4.49 14.75
N VAL A 109 22.77 3.46 14.89
CA VAL A 109 23.41 2.76 13.75
C VAL A 109 23.24 1.27 13.92
N PHE A 110 22.71 0.61 12.89
CA PHE A 110 22.35 -0.81 12.94
C PHE A 110 22.30 -1.43 11.55
N GLY A 111 22.40 -2.77 11.50
CA GLY A 111 22.11 -3.55 10.31
C GLY A 111 20.64 -3.96 10.29
N ASP A 112 19.92 -3.71 9.21
CA ASP A 112 18.51 -4.08 9.08
C ASP A 112 18.40 -5.51 8.50
N LYS A 113 18.15 -6.50 9.35
CA LYS A 113 18.07 -7.92 8.92
C LYS A 113 16.69 -8.31 8.37
N ARG A 114 15.67 -7.50 8.62
CA ARG A 114 14.26 -7.90 8.41
C ARG A 114 13.62 -7.15 7.25
N ASP A 115 13.88 -5.87 7.06
CA ASP A 115 13.21 -5.03 6.06
C ASP A 115 14.01 -4.96 4.74
N LEU A 116 14.93 -4.00 4.59
CA LEU A 116 15.62 -3.74 3.32
C LEU A 116 17.05 -4.30 3.25
N GLY A 117 17.56 -4.91 4.32
CA GLY A 117 18.91 -5.49 4.29
C GLY A 117 20.04 -4.47 4.41
N TYR A 118 19.73 -3.19 4.63
CA TYR A 118 20.72 -2.10 4.64
C TYR A 118 21.45 -1.98 5.97
N GLY A 119 22.67 -1.47 5.91
CA GLY A 119 23.28 -0.78 7.04
C GLY A 119 22.63 0.58 7.14
N ARG A 120 22.12 0.94 8.32
CA ARG A 120 21.38 2.17 8.52
C ARG A 120 22.07 3.03 9.54
N ARG A 121 22.33 4.28 9.15
CA ARG A 121 22.77 5.34 10.04
C ARG A 121 21.64 6.36 10.15
N MET A 122 20.91 6.27 11.26
CA MET A 122 19.67 7.01 11.47
C MET A 122 19.87 8.15 12.47
N TYR A 123 19.48 9.34 12.02
CA TYR A 123 19.43 10.54 12.83
C TYR A 123 17.97 10.88 13.11
N VAL A 124 17.63 10.99 14.39
CA VAL A 124 16.29 11.30 14.87
C VAL A 124 16.34 12.57 15.67
N ARG A 125 15.36 13.45 15.47
CA ARG A 125 15.25 14.71 16.18
C ARG A 125 13.85 14.91 16.73
N ARG A 126 13.77 15.41 17.96
CA ARG A 126 12.56 15.96 18.56
C ARG A 126 12.75 17.45 18.83
N ASN A 127 11.93 18.27 18.19
CA ASN A 127 11.94 19.71 18.42
C ASN A 127 11.24 20.07 19.74
N PRO A 128 11.52 21.26 20.32
CA PRO A 128 10.88 21.70 21.56
C PRO A 128 9.34 21.75 21.50
N ASN A 129 8.78 22.00 20.31
CA ASN A 129 7.33 21.99 20.06
C ASN A 129 6.74 20.58 19.86
N GLY A 130 7.53 19.52 20.02
CA GLY A 130 7.10 18.13 19.92
C GLY A 130 7.12 17.53 18.51
N THR A 131 7.43 18.30 17.45
CA THR A 131 7.57 17.72 16.10
C THR A 131 8.78 16.79 16.03
N LEU A 132 8.67 15.76 15.19
CA LEU A 132 9.73 14.78 15.00
C LEU A 132 10.25 14.83 13.57
N ALA A 133 11.54 14.57 13.40
CA ALA A 133 12.15 14.39 12.09
C ALA A 133 13.19 13.28 12.11
N PHE A 134 13.30 12.58 11.00
CA PHE A 134 14.17 11.43 10.81
C PHE A 134 14.86 11.59 9.46
N TYR A 135 16.16 11.35 9.40
CA TYR A 135 16.82 10.99 8.14
C TYR A 135 17.74 9.79 8.37
N VAL A 136 17.77 8.89 7.38
CA VAL A 136 18.44 7.60 7.47
C VAL A 136 19.31 7.44 6.24
N GLU A 137 20.63 7.42 6.45
CA GLU A 137 21.58 7.06 5.41
C GLU A 137 21.60 5.53 5.31
N ASN A 138 21.39 5.03 4.09
CA ASN A 138 21.31 3.60 3.82
C ASN A 138 22.53 3.15 3.03
N TYR A 139 23.17 2.07 3.50
CA TYR A 139 24.39 1.52 2.96
C TYR A 139 24.17 0.09 2.50
N LEU A 140 24.62 -0.21 1.29
CA LEU A 140 24.52 -1.54 0.69
C LEU A 140 25.86 -1.91 0.02
N VAL A 141 26.63 -2.74 0.72
CA VAL A 141 27.83 -3.39 0.20
C VAL A 141 27.38 -4.58 -0.63
N SER A 142 27.78 -4.59 -1.91
CA SER A 142 27.15 -5.38 -2.98
C SER A 142 26.71 -6.78 -2.52
N PRO A 143 25.40 -7.04 -2.44
CA PRO A 143 24.93 -8.41 -2.59
C PRO A 143 25.22 -8.80 -4.05
N GLY A 144 25.41 -10.08 -4.33
CA GLY A 144 25.44 -10.55 -5.71
C GLY A 144 24.08 -10.39 -6.39
N VAL A 145 23.73 -11.31 -7.28
CA VAL A 145 22.40 -11.39 -7.90
C VAL A 145 21.25 -11.56 -6.88
N ASP A 146 21.56 -12.01 -5.65
CA ASP A 146 20.59 -12.26 -4.60
C ASP A 146 20.51 -11.12 -3.58
N TYR A 147 19.45 -10.30 -3.64
CA TYR A 147 19.16 -9.25 -2.65
C TYR A 147 18.92 -9.88 -1.25
N ALA A 148 19.94 -9.83 -0.38
CA ALA A 148 19.95 -10.36 0.98
C ALA A 148 20.79 -9.48 1.93
N TYR A 149 20.54 -9.58 3.23
CA TYR A 149 21.30 -8.86 4.26
C TYR A 149 22.75 -9.37 4.37
N SER A 150 23.69 -8.44 4.57
CA SER A 150 25.10 -8.72 4.87
C SER A 150 25.60 -7.88 6.06
N PRO A 151 26.35 -8.46 7.02
CA PRO A 151 27.01 -7.70 8.09
C PRO A 151 27.95 -6.58 7.58
N LEU A 152 28.47 -6.72 6.35
CA LEU A 152 29.29 -5.65 5.73
C LEU A 152 28.49 -4.35 5.54
N ASN A 153 27.17 -4.43 5.42
CA ASN A 153 26.33 -3.25 5.30
C ASN A 153 26.36 -2.44 6.60
N LEU A 154 26.29 -3.10 7.77
CA LEU A 154 26.45 -2.45 9.06
C LEU A 154 27.85 -1.81 9.18
N GLU A 155 28.89 -2.52 8.75
CA GLU A 155 30.25 -2.01 8.77
C GLU A 155 30.41 -0.72 7.94
N ALA A 156 29.84 -0.68 6.74
CA ALA A 156 29.81 0.52 5.89
C ALA A 156 29.05 1.68 6.57
N ALA A 157 27.95 1.41 7.26
CA ALA A 157 27.19 2.44 8.00
C ALA A 157 27.93 2.97 9.24
N ILE A 158 28.69 2.12 9.93
CA ILE A 158 29.55 2.52 11.05
C ILE A 158 30.66 3.46 10.53
N LEU A 159 31.32 3.07 9.43
CA LEU A 159 32.41 3.82 8.82
C LEU A 159 31.94 5.04 8.00
N GLN A 160 30.64 5.16 7.74
CA GLN A 160 30.06 6.15 6.82
C GLN A 160 30.69 6.09 5.42
N ASP A 161 30.97 4.88 4.92
CA ASP A 161 31.63 4.71 3.62
C ASP A 161 30.67 5.09 2.48
N ARG A 162 30.86 6.30 1.95
CA ARG A 162 30.03 6.89 0.90
C ARG A 162 30.11 6.14 -0.43
N ASN A 163 31.08 5.24 -0.62
CA ASN A 163 31.10 4.38 -1.82
C ASN A 163 29.92 3.39 -1.83
N TRP A 164 29.32 3.14 -0.67
CA TRP A 164 28.23 2.17 -0.51
C TRP A 164 26.88 2.81 -0.15
N ILE A 165 26.79 4.15 -0.15
CA ILE A 165 25.51 4.82 0.12
C ILE A 165 24.57 4.65 -1.07
N VAL A 166 23.35 4.17 -0.81
CA VAL A 166 22.33 3.96 -1.86
C VAL A 166 21.22 4.99 -1.84
N GLY A 167 21.04 5.71 -0.73
CA GLY A 167 20.04 6.77 -0.62
C GLY A 167 19.80 7.19 0.82
N VAL A 168 19.10 8.31 0.98
CA VAL A 168 18.68 8.83 2.28
C VAL A 168 17.16 8.86 2.36
N ASN A 169 16.58 8.07 3.25
CA ASN A 169 15.15 8.10 3.51
C ASN A 169 14.89 9.09 4.64
N ALA A 170 13.83 9.86 4.56
CA ALA A 170 13.51 10.84 5.58
C ALA A 170 12.01 10.94 5.85
N ILE A 171 11.68 11.24 7.10
CA ILE A 171 10.31 11.38 7.59
C ILE A 171 10.26 12.61 8.47
N GLU A 172 9.21 13.40 8.36
CA GLU A 172 8.87 14.39 9.38
C GLU A 172 7.44 14.21 9.85
N PHE A 173 7.21 14.37 11.15
CA PHE A 173 5.90 14.34 11.79
C PHE A 173 5.63 15.72 12.40
N GLY A 174 4.61 16.39 11.88
CA GLY A 174 4.23 17.73 12.31
C GLY A 174 3.07 18.28 11.48
N PRO A 175 2.62 19.51 11.76
CA PRO A 175 1.57 20.16 10.97
C PRO A 175 1.95 20.26 9.49
N GLY A 176 0.94 20.13 8.62
CA GLY A 176 1.11 20.32 7.17
C GLY A 176 1.37 21.80 6.83
N PRO A 177 1.58 22.13 5.54
CA PRO A 177 1.86 23.51 5.12
C PRO A 177 0.73 24.50 5.47
N ASN A 178 -0.49 24.00 5.67
CA ASN A 178 -1.65 24.80 6.08
C ASN A 178 -1.94 24.75 7.59
N GLY A 179 -1.01 24.22 8.41
CA GLY A 179 -1.20 24.04 9.85
C GLY A 179 -1.95 22.74 10.20
N GLY A 180 -2.85 22.79 11.18
CA GLY A 180 -3.71 21.66 11.56
C GLY A 180 -3.02 20.53 12.36
N ALA A 181 -3.72 19.39 12.47
CA ALA A 181 -3.22 18.23 13.20
C ALA A 181 -1.96 17.63 12.53
N PRO A 182 -0.98 17.15 13.32
CA PRO A 182 0.26 16.63 12.77
C PRO A 182 0.09 15.26 12.11
N PHE A 183 0.83 15.02 11.03
CA PHE A 183 0.87 13.75 10.32
C PHE A 183 2.27 13.49 9.73
N PRO A 184 2.65 12.23 9.44
CA PRO A 184 3.95 11.92 8.87
C PRO A 184 4.01 12.19 7.36
N ARG A 185 5.12 12.75 6.91
CA ARG A 185 5.43 13.06 5.51
C ARG A 185 6.70 12.36 5.07
N TRP A 186 6.72 11.86 3.83
CA TRP A 186 7.71 10.90 3.34
C TRP A 186 8.61 11.51 2.27
N TYR A 187 9.92 11.40 2.47
CA TYR A 187 10.92 11.95 1.56
C TYR A 187 11.99 10.89 1.28
N ASN A 188 12.57 10.98 0.10
CA ASN A 188 13.77 10.26 -0.26
C ASN A 188 14.72 11.22 -0.97
N PHE A 189 16.01 11.14 -0.66
CA PHE A 189 17.04 11.95 -1.25
C PHE A 189 18.13 11.05 -1.83
N ASN A 190 18.69 11.49 -2.96
CA ASN A 190 19.87 10.89 -3.53
C ASN A 190 21.03 10.95 -2.52
N GLY A 191 21.68 9.82 -2.25
CA GLY A 191 22.72 9.73 -1.22
C GLY A 191 24.00 10.54 -1.54
N LEU A 192 24.24 10.84 -2.81
CA LEU A 192 25.42 11.59 -3.25
C LEU A 192 25.12 13.08 -3.38
N THR A 193 24.03 13.44 -4.07
CA THR A 193 23.69 14.84 -4.40
C THR A 193 22.77 15.51 -3.38
N GLY A 194 22.09 14.73 -2.54
CA GLY A 194 21.09 15.23 -1.60
C GLY A 194 19.80 15.74 -2.26
N GLN A 195 19.63 15.61 -3.59
CA GLN A 195 18.41 16.03 -4.28
C GLN A 195 17.24 15.09 -3.95
N ARG A 196 16.03 15.65 -3.81
CA ARG A 196 14.83 14.86 -3.54
C ARG A 196 14.45 14.00 -4.75
N ASN A 197 14.28 12.71 -4.52
CA ASN A 197 13.87 11.75 -5.52
C ASN A 197 12.34 11.70 -5.65
N ALA A 198 11.84 11.74 -6.89
CA ALA A 198 10.43 11.47 -7.19
C ALA A 198 10.13 9.96 -7.26
N PHE A 199 11.14 9.17 -7.61
CA PHE A 199 11.09 7.73 -7.75
C PHE A 199 12.24 7.08 -6.99
N VAL A 200 12.02 5.88 -6.47
CA VAL A 200 13.04 5.11 -5.76
C VAL A 200 12.96 3.64 -6.14
N ASP A 201 14.11 3.00 -6.27
CA ASP A 201 14.22 1.55 -6.34
C ASP A 201 14.84 1.05 -5.03
N LEU A 202 14.01 0.50 -4.15
CA LEU A 202 14.44 0.02 -2.83
C LEU A 202 14.61 -1.50 -2.79
N ASP A 203 14.14 -2.23 -3.80
CA ASP A 203 14.13 -3.69 -3.84
C ASP A 203 14.83 -4.28 -5.07
N ASN A 204 15.51 -3.41 -5.85
CA ASN A 204 16.24 -3.73 -7.07
C ASN A 204 15.34 -4.33 -8.16
N ARG A 205 14.09 -3.84 -8.23
CA ARG A 205 13.06 -4.29 -9.18
C ARG A 205 12.38 -3.15 -9.92
N GLY A 206 13.12 -2.06 -10.09
CA GLY A 206 12.69 -0.88 -10.83
C GLY A 206 12.06 0.19 -9.94
N GLU A 207 12.07 1.39 -10.51
CA GLU A 207 11.62 2.61 -9.88
C GLU A 207 10.14 2.59 -9.48
N LYS A 208 9.87 3.14 -8.30
CA LYS A 208 8.54 3.27 -7.72
C LYS A 208 8.32 4.70 -7.23
N ALA A 209 7.19 5.28 -7.59
CA ALA A 209 6.81 6.65 -7.32
C ALA A 209 6.59 6.90 -5.83
N MET A 210 7.14 8.00 -5.32
CA MET A 210 6.87 8.46 -3.96
C MET A 210 5.41 8.94 -3.80
N PRO A 211 4.79 8.74 -2.62
CA PRO A 211 5.33 8.12 -1.40
C PRO A 211 5.15 6.59 -1.32
N GLY A 212 4.70 5.94 -2.40
CA GLY A 212 4.23 4.53 -2.43
C GLY A 212 5.14 3.54 -1.69
N PRO A 213 6.46 3.50 -1.98
CA PRO A 213 7.39 2.61 -1.31
C PRO A 213 7.44 2.78 0.21
N CYS A 214 7.45 4.02 0.70
CA CYS A 214 7.47 4.29 2.14
C CYS A 214 6.18 3.85 2.82
N ILE A 215 5.03 4.18 2.24
CA ILE A 215 3.74 3.94 2.88
C ILE A 215 3.27 2.48 2.77
N SER A 216 3.94 1.68 1.94
CA SER A 216 3.80 0.22 1.93
C SER A 216 4.27 -0.38 3.26
N CYS A 217 5.43 0.08 3.77
CA CYS A 217 5.93 -0.29 5.09
C CYS A 217 5.18 0.46 6.19
N HIS A 218 4.97 1.77 6.04
CA HIS A 218 4.43 2.65 7.09
C HIS A 218 2.89 2.71 7.20
N GLY A 219 2.19 1.68 6.72
CA GLY A 219 0.75 1.52 6.94
C GLY A 219 -0.18 2.49 6.19
N GLY A 220 0.34 3.37 5.34
CA GLY A 220 -0.45 4.41 4.67
C GLY A 220 -1.29 3.91 3.49
N ARG A 221 -2.00 4.83 2.82
CA ARG A 221 -2.96 4.58 1.74
C ARG A 221 -2.44 5.07 0.38
N GLY A 222 -2.59 4.24 -0.64
CA GLY A 222 -2.31 4.60 -2.04
C GLY A 222 -3.60 4.93 -2.76
N ASP A 223 -4.14 6.13 -2.51
CA ASP A 223 -5.38 6.58 -3.12
C ASP A 223 -5.11 7.27 -4.46
N ALA A 224 -6.08 7.17 -5.39
CA ALA A 224 -6.06 7.81 -6.69
C ALA A 224 -5.90 9.32 -6.61
N LEU A 225 -5.18 9.92 -7.57
CA LEU A 225 -5.28 11.37 -7.79
C LEU A 225 -6.70 11.75 -8.21
N THR A 226 -7.08 13.00 -7.92
CA THR A 226 -8.34 13.57 -8.42
C THR A 226 -8.28 13.72 -9.95
N PRO A 227 -9.42 13.89 -10.62
CA PRO A 227 -9.43 14.51 -11.95
C PRO A 227 -8.71 15.88 -11.92
N PRO A 228 -8.30 16.41 -13.09
CA PRO A 228 -7.68 17.73 -13.15
C PRO A 228 -8.52 18.80 -12.46
N ALA A 229 -7.88 19.62 -11.63
CA ALA A 229 -8.47 20.81 -11.04
C ALA A 229 -8.51 21.97 -12.06
N ALA A 230 -9.02 23.14 -11.64
CA ALA A 230 -9.14 24.32 -12.49
C ALA A 230 -7.81 24.78 -13.14
N ASN A 231 -6.66 24.47 -12.52
CA ASN A 231 -5.33 24.75 -13.06
C ASN A 231 -4.82 23.70 -14.06
N GLY A 232 -5.65 22.72 -14.44
CA GLY A 232 -5.32 21.63 -15.36
C GLY A 232 -4.48 20.50 -14.75
N LYS A 233 -4.16 20.57 -13.45
CA LYS A 233 -3.37 19.54 -12.76
C LYS A 233 -4.24 18.68 -11.84
N PRO A 234 -4.04 17.36 -11.79
CA PRO A 234 -4.68 16.52 -10.78
C PRO A 234 -4.09 16.81 -9.39
N LEU A 235 -4.91 16.69 -8.35
CA LEU A 235 -4.47 16.87 -6.96
C LEU A 235 -4.27 15.53 -6.27
N PHE A 236 -3.41 15.51 -5.26
CA PHE A 236 -3.32 14.37 -4.36
C PHE A 236 -4.64 14.18 -3.61
N ASN A 237 -5.06 12.92 -3.38
CA ASN A 237 -6.35 12.62 -2.76
C ASN A 237 -6.50 13.29 -1.38
N LEU A 238 -7.73 13.69 -1.05
CA LEU A 238 -8.08 14.21 0.27
C LEU A 238 -8.81 13.13 1.06
N VAL A 239 -8.16 12.61 2.09
CA VAL A 239 -8.70 11.52 2.92
C VAL A 239 -9.63 12.09 3.98
N ARG A 240 -10.95 11.92 3.81
CA ARG A 240 -11.98 12.56 4.65
C ARG A 240 -11.98 12.16 6.13
N ASN A 241 -11.35 11.04 6.47
CA ASN A 241 -11.26 10.58 7.85
C ASN A 241 -9.89 10.80 8.50
N ALA A 242 -8.97 11.48 7.81
CA ALA A 242 -7.71 11.92 8.38
C ALA A 242 -7.95 13.15 9.26
N THR A 243 -7.40 13.17 10.47
CA THR A 243 -7.55 14.29 11.42
C THR A 243 -6.97 15.60 10.88
N SER A 244 -5.97 15.52 10.00
CA SER A 244 -5.37 16.69 9.37
C SER A 244 -6.29 17.34 8.34
N GLU A 245 -7.22 16.56 7.76
CA GLU A 245 -8.02 16.88 6.56
C GLU A 245 -7.20 17.61 5.48
N GLN A 246 -5.95 17.18 5.26
CA GLN A 246 -5.03 17.77 4.31
C GLN A 246 -4.62 16.81 3.20
N ARG A 247 -4.46 17.35 1.98
CA ARG A 247 -3.90 16.60 0.86
C ARG A 247 -2.44 16.23 1.16
N GLY A 248 -2.05 15.03 0.78
CA GLY A 248 -0.75 14.45 1.10
C GLY A 248 -0.71 13.70 2.43
N ASP A 249 -1.75 13.82 3.28
CA ASP A 249 -1.93 12.90 4.40
C ASP A 249 -2.47 11.56 3.90
N VAL A 250 -1.54 10.62 3.76
CA VAL A 250 -1.76 9.23 3.38
C VAL A 250 -2.19 8.35 4.55
N THR A 251 -2.42 8.92 5.74
CA THR A 251 -2.71 8.22 7.01
C THR A 251 -1.63 7.19 7.38
N GLY A 252 -0.38 7.45 6.96
CA GLY A 252 0.78 6.64 7.34
C GLY A 252 1.15 6.84 8.80
N ARG A 253 2.00 5.96 9.34
CA ARG A 253 2.39 5.96 10.76
C ARG A 253 3.86 5.63 10.95
N LEU A 254 4.44 6.05 12.07
CA LEU A 254 5.80 5.68 12.44
C LEU A 254 5.78 4.31 13.13
N HIS A 255 6.49 3.32 12.61
CA HIS A 255 6.55 2.01 13.26
C HIS A 255 7.48 2.03 14.46
N PRO A 256 7.26 1.13 15.44
CA PRO A 256 8.25 0.86 16.47
C PRO A 256 9.55 0.32 15.87
N PHE A 257 10.67 0.66 16.49
CA PHE A 257 11.95 0.02 16.26
C PHE A 257 12.07 -1.22 17.15
N GLU A 258 12.23 -2.38 16.52
CA GLU A 258 12.32 -3.69 17.15
C GLU A 258 13.81 -4.08 17.23
N ALA A 259 14.41 -4.07 18.41
CA ALA A 259 15.86 -4.27 18.54
C ALA A 259 16.31 -5.67 18.10
N ASP A 260 15.45 -6.68 18.23
CA ASP A 260 15.66 -8.05 17.75
C ASP A 260 15.64 -8.16 16.21
N ALA A 261 15.12 -7.16 15.49
CA ALA A 261 15.15 -7.11 14.03
C ALA A 261 16.50 -6.62 13.48
N PHE A 262 17.41 -6.16 14.34
CA PHE A 262 18.61 -5.45 13.95
C PHE A 262 19.91 -6.21 14.26
N ASP A 263 20.95 -5.92 13.48
CA ASP A 263 22.33 -6.24 13.79
C ASP A 263 23.04 -5.07 14.46
N PHE A 264 23.96 -5.40 15.35
CA PHE A 264 24.80 -4.43 16.05
C PHE A 264 26.24 -4.90 16.05
N SER A 265 27.18 -3.97 16.26
CA SER A 265 28.59 -4.36 16.33
C SER A 265 28.83 -5.19 17.59
N PRO A 266 29.49 -6.35 17.50
CA PRO A 266 29.82 -7.14 18.67
C PRO A 266 30.96 -6.53 19.49
N THR A 267 31.77 -5.65 18.90
CA THR A 267 33.06 -5.22 19.49
C THR A 267 33.34 -3.73 19.42
N ARG A 268 32.69 -2.95 18.55
CA ARG A 268 32.95 -1.51 18.44
C ARG A 268 32.13 -0.72 19.46
N ALA A 269 32.83 -0.06 20.38
CA ALA A 269 32.24 0.89 21.32
C ALA A 269 31.43 1.97 20.58
N GLY A 270 30.32 2.38 21.17
CA GLY A 270 29.32 3.28 20.58
C GLY A 270 28.33 2.61 19.63
N PHE A 271 28.56 1.36 19.21
CA PHE A 271 27.76 0.62 18.22
C PHE A 271 27.30 -0.76 18.70
N THR A 272 27.51 -1.07 19.98
CA THR A 272 27.03 -2.33 20.56
C THR A 272 25.52 -2.30 20.79
N ARG A 273 24.89 -3.48 20.87
CA ARG A 273 23.45 -3.61 21.13
C ARG A 273 23.03 -2.85 22.38
N ALA A 274 23.77 -3.00 23.49
CA ALA A 274 23.44 -2.35 24.76
C ALA A 274 23.41 -0.81 24.66
N GLU A 275 24.34 -0.21 23.92
CA GLU A 275 24.40 1.25 23.75
C GLU A 275 23.31 1.76 22.79
N GLN A 276 23.00 0.99 21.75
CA GLN A 276 22.02 1.35 20.74
C GLN A 276 20.58 1.16 21.26
N GLU A 277 20.32 0.12 22.06
CA GLU A 277 18.98 -0.16 22.60
C GLU A 277 18.44 0.94 23.51
N ALA A 278 19.29 1.56 24.35
CA ALA A 278 18.87 2.69 25.18
C ALA A 278 18.37 3.87 24.32
N ARG A 279 19.06 4.12 23.18
CA ARG A 279 18.67 5.15 22.21
C ARG A 279 17.40 4.77 21.46
N ILE A 280 17.27 3.50 21.07
CA ILE A 280 16.08 2.94 20.43
C ILE A 280 14.86 3.04 21.34
N LYS A 281 15.00 2.73 22.64
CA LYS A 281 13.93 2.91 23.64
C LYS A 281 13.43 4.36 23.67
N LYS A 282 14.35 5.32 23.68
CA LYS A 282 14.01 6.74 23.66
C LYS A 282 13.31 7.13 22.36
N ILE A 283 13.78 6.67 21.20
CA ILE A 283 13.11 6.89 19.91
C ILE A 283 11.70 6.27 19.91
N ASN A 284 11.53 5.05 20.44
CA ASN A 284 10.21 4.43 20.56
C ASN A 284 9.26 5.23 21.47
N SER A 285 9.76 5.84 22.55
CA SER A 285 8.95 6.74 23.38
C SER A 285 8.49 7.99 22.63
N TRP A 286 9.29 8.50 21.68
CA TRP A 286 8.86 9.60 20.82
C TRP A 286 7.87 9.16 19.76
N ILE A 287 8.07 7.97 19.16
CA ILE A 287 7.09 7.39 18.25
C ILE A 287 5.75 7.20 18.93
N LEU A 288 5.73 6.76 20.19
CA LEU A 288 4.51 6.62 20.98
C LEU A 288 3.70 7.93 21.02
N CYS A 289 4.35 9.10 21.12
CA CYS A 289 3.71 10.41 21.06
C CYS A 289 2.96 10.68 19.75
N THR A 290 3.25 9.96 18.66
CA THR A 290 2.56 10.14 17.38
C THR A 290 1.25 9.37 17.30
N TYR A 291 0.98 8.49 18.26
CA TYR A 291 -0.24 7.68 18.31
C TYR A 291 -1.28 8.30 19.24
N PRO A 292 -2.54 8.45 18.78
CA PRO A 292 -3.57 9.06 19.59
C PRO A 292 -4.00 8.14 20.73
N LEU A 293 -4.60 8.74 21.76
CA LEU A 293 -5.12 8.05 22.95
C LEU A 293 -6.57 8.53 23.22
N PRO A 294 -7.52 7.64 23.52
CA PRO A 294 -8.93 8.01 23.63
C PRO A 294 -9.25 8.77 24.93
N ALA A 295 -8.45 8.57 25.97
CA ALA A 295 -8.58 9.27 27.25
C ALA A 295 -7.19 9.64 27.78
N PRO A 296 -7.03 10.75 28.51
CA PRO A 296 -5.76 11.11 29.14
C PRO A 296 -5.27 9.98 30.05
N SER A 297 -3.97 9.72 29.98
CA SER A 297 -3.25 8.78 30.85
C SER A 297 -2.45 9.56 31.89
N SER A 298 -2.18 8.96 33.05
CA SER A 298 -1.28 9.54 34.06
C SER A 298 0.19 9.17 33.84
N PHE A 299 0.48 8.24 32.92
CA PHE A 299 1.83 7.78 32.65
C PHE A 299 2.63 8.84 31.88
N PRO A 300 3.90 9.12 32.24
CA PRO A 300 4.70 10.18 31.61
C PRO A 300 4.85 10.04 30.09
N GLU A 301 5.00 8.82 29.58
CA GLU A 301 5.18 8.54 28.16
C GLU A 301 3.92 8.82 27.31
N ASP A 302 2.75 8.89 27.93
CA ASP A 302 1.49 9.15 27.24
C ASP A 302 1.13 10.65 27.21
N GLN A 303 1.79 11.50 28.00
CA GLN A 303 1.43 12.94 28.13
C GLN A 303 1.56 13.73 26.82
N CYS A 304 2.39 13.24 25.91
CA CYS A 304 2.60 13.85 24.59
C CYS A 304 1.61 13.34 23.52
N ARG A 305 0.78 12.34 23.84
CA ARG A 305 -0.10 11.69 22.85
C ARG A 305 -1.33 12.56 22.58
N PRO A 306 -1.72 12.75 21.31
CA PRO A 306 -2.92 13.51 20.99
C PRO A 306 -4.19 12.77 21.43
N VAL A 307 -5.25 13.53 21.71
CA VAL A 307 -6.57 12.95 21.97
C VAL A 307 -7.11 12.38 20.67
N ALA A 308 -7.55 11.12 20.69
CA ALA A 308 -8.10 10.45 19.52
C ALA A 308 -9.45 11.07 19.10
N SER A 309 -9.58 11.40 17.82
CA SER A 309 -10.90 11.56 17.20
C SER A 309 -11.61 10.22 17.07
N GLN A 310 -12.92 10.25 16.81
CA GLN A 310 -13.73 9.03 16.61
C GLN A 310 -13.25 8.19 15.40
N SER A 311 -12.62 8.83 14.41
CA SER A 311 -12.14 8.18 13.18
C SER A 311 -10.72 7.63 13.30
N GLU A 312 -9.99 8.04 14.34
CA GLU A 312 -8.62 7.62 14.58
C GLU A 312 -8.56 6.25 15.26
N TRP A 313 -7.58 5.47 14.82
CA TRP A 313 -7.23 4.23 15.47
C TRP A 313 -6.06 4.46 16.42
N GLN A 314 -6.16 3.89 17.61
CA GLN A 314 -5.23 4.12 18.73
C GLN A 314 -3.86 3.45 18.54
N GLY A 315 -3.72 2.56 17.55
CA GLY A 315 -2.45 1.97 17.17
C GLY A 315 -2.03 0.75 17.98
N THR A 316 -1.98 -0.41 17.34
CA THR A 316 -1.32 -1.61 17.90
C THR A 316 0.16 -1.37 18.13
N ALA A 317 0.80 -0.60 17.25
CA ALA A 317 2.17 -0.14 17.43
C ALA A 317 2.40 0.57 18.79
N ALA A 318 1.46 1.42 19.24
CA ALA A 318 1.56 2.06 20.54
C ALA A 318 1.55 1.03 21.69
N GLN A 319 0.61 0.09 21.65
CA GLN A 319 0.55 -1.02 22.61
C GLN A 319 1.83 -1.86 22.61
N LEU A 320 2.36 -2.18 21.42
CA LEU A 320 3.59 -2.95 21.26
C LEU A 320 4.80 -2.21 21.84
N ILE A 321 4.92 -0.89 21.63
CA ILE A 321 5.99 -0.09 22.23
C ILE A 321 5.99 -0.24 23.75
N LYS A 322 4.82 -0.12 24.40
CA LYS A 322 4.72 -0.29 25.85
C LYS A 322 5.09 -1.72 26.25
N ALA A 323 4.54 -2.71 25.55
CA ALA A 323 4.82 -4.12 25.82
C ALA A 323 6.31 -4.50 25.68
N PHE A 324 7.02 -3.96 24.69
CA PHE A 324 8.45 -4.18 24.50
C PHE A 324 9.30 -3.74 25.69
N TYR A 325 8.80 -2.81 26.51
CA TYR A 325 9.51 -2.28 27.67
C TYR A 325 8.79 -2.58 29.00
N GLY A 326 7.96 -3.63 29.04
CA GLY A 326 7.35 -4.11 30.28
C GLY A 326 6.04 -3.44 30.69
N GLY A 327 5.40 -2.70 29.77
CA GLY A 327 4.10 -2.08 29.98
C GLY A 327 4.18 -0.58 30.28
N ASP A 328 3.17 -0.07 30.98
CA ASP A 328 3.05 1.33 31.35
C ASP A 328 4.22 1.79 32.23
N GLY A 329 4.70 3.02 31.98
CA GLY A 329 5.92 3.57 32.58
C GLY A 329 7.23 3.05 31.95
N LEU A 330 7.15 2.14 30.98
CA LEU A 330 8.30 1.55 30.27
C LEU A 330 9.41 1.07 31.23
N PRO A 331 9.13 0.23 32.25
CA PRO A 331 10.07 -0.08 33.33
C PRO A 331 11.32 -0.83 32.87
N SER A 332 11.25 -1.62 31.79
CA SER A 332 12.39 -2.39 31.29
C SER A 332 13.39 -1.49 30.56
N ALA A 333 14.67 -1.58 30.90
CA ALA A 333 15.74 -0.86 30.21
C ALA A 333 16.03 -1.44 28.80
N THR A 334 15.76 -2.72 28.60
CA THR A 334 16.04 -3.47 27.37
C THR A 334 14.76 -3.92 26.69
N PHE A 335 14.86 -4.19 25.39
CA PHE A 335 13.77 -4.67 24.56
C PHE A 335 13.39 -6.12 24.91
N ALA A 336 12.10 -6.44 24.90
CA ALA A 336 11.60 -7.81 25.09
C ALA A 336 11.50 -8.56 23.75
N ASP A 337 12.51 -9.38 23.44
CA ASP A 337 12.64 -10.08 22.14
C ASP A 337 11.50 -11.07 21.81
N ASN A 338 10.72 -11.53 22.79
CA ASN A 338 9.79 -12.67 22.63
C ASN A 338 8.32 -12.36 22.95
N PHE A 339 7.92 -11.09 22.88
CA PHE A 339 6.55 -10.69 23.21
C PHE A 339 5.50 -11.41 22.34
N VAL A 340 4.47 -11.97 22.98
CA VAL A 340 3.25 -12.50 22.36
C VAL A 340 2.05 -11.77 22.96
N PRO A 341 1.10 -11.26 22.15
CA PRO A 341 -0.08 -10.61 22.70
C PRO A 341 -0.97 -11.61 23.46
N PRO A 342 -1.61 -11.20 24.58
CA PRO A 342 -2.39 -12.11 25.42
C PRO A 342 -3.48 -12.91 24.70
N SER A 343 -4.17 -12.34 23.71
CA SER A 343 -5.18 -13.08 22.92
C SER A 343 -4.57 -14.26 22.15
N TRP A 344 -3.35 -14.11 21.64
CA TRP A 344 -2.65 -15.19 20.95
C TRP A 344 -2.21 -16.31 21.90
N GLU A 345 -1.79 -15.94 23.12
CA GLU A 345 -1.46 -16.91 24.17
C GLU A 345 -2.71 -17.67 24.62
N ALA A 346 -3.80 -16.94 24.90
CA ALA A 346 -5.08 -17.52 25.31
C ALA A 346 -5.68 -18.46 24.25
N ALA A 347 -5.48 -18.15 22.96
CA ALA A 347 -5.89 -19.01 21.85
C ALA A 347 -4.98 -20.24 21.64
N GLY A 348 -3.86 -20.35 22.37
CA GLY A 348 -2.86 -21.41 22.17
C GLY A 348 -2.05 -21.27 20.88
N GLN A 349 -1.91 -20.04 20.36
CA GLN A 349 -1.34 -19.74 19.05
C GLN A 349 -0.01 -18.99 19.12
N SER A 350 0.67 -19.05 20.26
CA SER A 350 1.98 -18.41 20.47
C SER A 350 3.02 -18.85 19.45
N THR A 351 3.02 -20.13 19.06
CA THR A 351 3.96 -20.66 18.04
C THR A 351 3.69 -20.05 16.67
N LEU A 352 2.42 -20.00 16.23
CA LEU A 352 2.05 -19.36 14.97
C LEU A 352 2.44 -17.88 14.97
N TYR A 353 2.22 -17.19 16.09
CA TYR A 353 2.60 -15.78 16.22
C TYR A 353 4.11 -15.59 16.11
N LYS A 354 4.90 -16.28 16.93
CA LYS A 354 6.36 -16.12 17.00
C LYS A 354 7.05 -16.52 15.69
N GLU A 355 6.58 -17.57 15.04
CA GLU A 355 7.28 -18.13 13.89
C GLU A 355 6.80 -17.59 12.54
N VAL A 356 5.58 -17.05 12.47
CA VAL A 356 4.99 -16.50 11.24
C VAL A 356 4.65 -15.02 11.38
N VAL A 357 3.75 -14.67 12.30
CA VAL A 357 3.15 -13.32 12.31
C VAL A 357 4.16 -12.25 12.71
N ALA A 358 4.87 -12.44 13.82
CA ALA A 358 5.91 -11.52 14.28
C ALA A 358 7.00 -11.27 13.21
N PRO A 359 7.63 -12.30 12.61
CA PRO A 359 8.69 -12.09 11.64
C PRO A 359 8.21 -11.66 10.25
N ALA A 360 6.98 -11.98 9.83
CA ALA A 360 6.54 -11.80 8.44
C ALA A 360 5.36 -10.85 8.22
N CYS A 361 4.58 -10.53 9.24
CA CYS A 361 3.33 -9.77 9.09
C CYS A 361 3.27 -8.53 10.00
N ARG A 362 3.66 -8.69 11.27
CA ARG A 362 3.36 -7.76 12.36
C ARG A 362 3.80 -6.34 12.07
N THR A 363 5.05 -6.12 11.66
CA THR A 363 5.61 -4.77 11.53
C THR A 363 4.79 -3.91 10.57
N CYS A 364 4.35 -4.43 9.41
CA CYS A 364 3.52 -3.63 8.50
C CYS A 364 2.06 -3.59 8.93
N HIS A 365 1.53 -4.68 9.49
CA HIS A 365 0.13 -4.79 9.86
C HIS A 365 -0.22 -3.98 11.12
N ASN A 366 0.66 -3.90 12.12
CA ASN A 366 0.45 -3.17 13.38
C ASN A 366 0.39 -1.63 13.24
N MET A 367 0.52 -1.12 12.00
CA MET A 367 0.34 0.27 11.61
C MET A 367 -0.89 0.47 10.71
N ARG A 368 -1.65 -0.58 10.41
CA ARG A 368 -2.80 -0.53 9.51
C ARG A 368 -4.07 -0.50 10.35
N GLY A 369 -4.99 0.41 10.01
CA GLY A 369 -6.28 0.50 10.70
C GLY A 369 -6.85 1.91 10.71
N THR A 370 -8.15 2.01 10.90
CA THR A 370 -8.93 3.23 11.15
C THR A 370 -9.84 3.00 12.35
N GLY A 371 -10.40 4.05 12.96
CA GLY A 371 -11.32 3.91 14.09
C GLY A 371 -12.48 2.94 13.79
N GLY A 372 -13.04 3.01 12.57
CA GLY A 372 -14.10 2.11 12.12
C GLY A 372 -13.66 0.74 11.56
N ASN A 373 -12.36 0.46 11.45
CA ASN A 373 -11.85 -0.81 10.95
C ASN A 373 -10.38 -1.02 11.35
N SER A 374 -10.15 -1.85 12.36
CA SER A 374 -8.80 -2.13 12.88
C SER A 374 -8.35 -3.58 12.71
N ASP A 375 -9.17 -4.45 12.14
CA ASP A 375 -8.90 -5.90 12.19
C ASP A 375 -7.65 -6.32 11.41
N ILE A 376 -7.24 -5.51 10.43
CA ILE A 376 -6.01 -5.71 9.65
C ILE A 376 -4.73 -5.59 10.51
N ASP A 377 -4.83 -5.08 11.75
CA ASP A 377 -3.69 -4.92 12.64
C ASP A 377 -3.19 -6.23 13.27
N PHE A 378 -4.01 -7.28 13.23
CA PHE A 378 -3.71 -8.61 13.77
C PHE A 378 -3.31 -8.60 15.26
N THR A 379 -3.74 -7.59 16.02
CA THR A 379 -3.44 -7.47 17.46
C THR A 379 -3.93 -8.69 18.24
N THR A 380 -5.09 -9.21 17.85
CA THR A 380 -5.70 -10.40 18.45
C THR A 380 -5.68 -11.55 17.45
N PHE A 381 -5.74 -12.77 17.97
CA PHE A 381 -5.82 -13.96 17.14
C PHE A 381 -7.10 -13.98 16.30
N GLU A 382 -8.22 -13.52 16.87
CA GLU A 382 -9.52 -13.47 16.18
C GLU A 382 -9.47 -12.55 14.97
N LYS A 383 -8.84 -11.38 15.11
CA LYS A 383 -8.62 -10.43 14.02
C LYS A 383 -7.79 -11.07 12.90
N PHE A 384 -6.70 -11.75 13.23
CA PHE A 384 -5.91 -12.49 12.25
C PHE A 384 -6.71 -13.62 11.59
N ALA A 385 -7.46 -14.38 12.37
CA ALA A 385 -8.23 -15.50 11.88
C ALA A 385 -9.38 -15.12 10.96
N ALA A 386 -9.99 -13.95 11.18
CA ALA A 386 -11.00 -13.37 10.29
C ALA A 386 -10.47 -13.03 8.89
N TYR A 387 -9.14 -12.99 8.69
CA TYR A 387 -8.50 -12.73 7.40
C TYR A 387 -8.02 -14.00 6.67
N ALA A 388 -8.39 -15.20 7.13
CA ALA A 388 -7.89 -16.46 6.57
C ALA A 388 -8.09 -16.58 5.05
N ASP A 389 -9.24 -16.15 4.53
CA ASP A 389 -9.52 -16.10 3.08
C ASP A 389 -8.53 -15.20 2.33
N ARG A 390 -8.25 -14.02 2.87
CA ARG A 390 -7.31 -13.05 2.27
C ARG A 390 -5.87 -13.51 2.39
N ILE A 391 -5.51 -14.12 3.51
CA ILE A 391 -4.18 -14.67 3.73
C ILE A 391 -3.90 -15.77 2.69
N LYS A 392 -4.86 -16.68 2.46
CA LYS A 392 -4.76 -17.68 1.40
C LYS A 392 -4.46 -17.03 0.05
N ILE A 393 -5.30 -16.07 -0.35
CA ILE A 393 -5.21 -15.43 -1.68
C ILE A 393 -3.89 -14.66 -1.83
N HIS A 394 -3.52 -13.82 -0.86
CA HIS A 394 -2.34 -12.97 -0.97
C HIS A 394 -1.02 -13.72 -0.81
N VAL A 395 -0.95 -14.70 0.11
CA VAL A 395 0.28 -15.42 0.41
C VAL A 395 0.48 -16.63 -0.49
N PHE A 396 -0.53 -17.50 -0.65
CA PHE A 396 -0.38 -18.81 -1.31
C PHE A 396 -0.85 -18.84 -2.77
N GLU A 397 -1.60 -17.84 -3.22
CA GLU A 397 -2.06 -17.77 -4.61
C GLU A 397 -1.34 -16.67 -5.37
N ARG A 398 -1.42 -15.41 -4.94
CA ARG A 398 -0.80 -14.26 -5.63
C ARG A 398 0.70 -14.11 -5.38
N GLY A 399 1.16 -14.45 -4.17
CA GLY A 399 2.53 -14.16 -3.75
C GLY A 399 2.84 -12.68 -3.59
N ASN A 400 1.81 -11.85 -3.41
CA ASN A 400 1.99 -10.42 -3.15
C ASN A 400 2.03 -10.09 -1.65
N MET A 401 2.18 -11.10 -0.80
CA MET A 401 2.48 -10.99 0.62
C MET A 401 3.46 -12.08 1.05
N PRO A 402 4.39 -11.80 1.99
CA PRO A 402 4.71 -10.47 2.55
C PRO A 402 5.21 -9.45 1.49
N LEU A 403 4.97 -8.16 1.72
CA LEU A 403 5.23 -7.08 0.74
C LEU A 403 6.69 -6.60 0.67
N ALA A 404 7.55 -7.05 1.57
CA ALA A 404 8.97 -6.77 1.56
C ALA A 404 9.73 -8.00 1.04
N LYS A 405 10.67 -7.79 0.12
CA LYS A 405 11.37 -8.89 -0.57
C LYS A 405 12.10 -9.82 0.40
N ILE A 406 12.93 -9.28 1.31
CA ILE A 406 13.70 -10.09 2.26
C ILE A 406 12.75 -10.87 3.18
N VAL A 407 11.67 -10.25 3.62
CA VAL A 407 10.65 -10.92 4.44
C VAL A 407 9.96 -12.05 3.66
N TYR A 408 9.65 -11.83 2.39
CA TYR A 408 9.04 -12.84 1.53
C TYR A 408 9.98 -14.03 1.31
N ASP A 409 11.24 -13.77 0.97
CA ASP A 409 12.25 -14.82 0.76
C ASP A 409 12.49 -15.59 2.07
N ALA A 410 12.57 -14.89 3.21
CA ALA A 410 12.68 -15.54 4.51
C ALA A 410 11.40 -16.31 4.89
N PHE A 411 10.22 -15.86 4.48
CA PHE A 411 8.96 -16.55 4.74
C PHE A 411 8.93 -17.94 4.06
N TRP A 412 9.31 -17.99 2.78
CA TRP A 412 9.33 -19.22 1.98
C TRP A 412 10.60 -20.06 2.21
N GLY A 413 11.74 -19.45 2.50
CA GLY A 413 13.02 -20.12 2.67
C GLY A 413 13.28 -20.67 4.08
N THR A 414 12.56 -20.21 5.11
CA THR A 414 12.70 -20.76 6.46
C THR A 414 11.94 -22.09 6.59
N PRO A 415 12.60 -23.21 6.95
CA PRO A 415 11.95 -24.50 7.08
C PRO A 415 10.70 -24.46 7.97
N GLY A 416 9.57 -24.96 7.44
CA GLY A 416 8.31 -25.09 8.16
C GLY A 416 7.50 -23.80 8.35
N ARG A 417 8.05 -22.60 8.07
CA ARG A 417 7.32 -21.33 8.30
C ARG A 417 6.07 -21.21 7.45
N ALA A 418 6.19 -21.40 6.13
CA ALA A 418 5.05 -21.41 5.23
C ALA A 418 4.06 -22.55 5.55
N ASP A 419 4.57 -23.72 5.94
CA ASP A 419 3.73 -24.88 6.31
C ASP A 419 2.87 -24.61 7.55
N ARG A 420 3.40 -23.92 8.57
CA ARG A 420 2.60 -23.54 9.75
C ARG A 420 1.41 -22.68 9.37
N LEU A 421 1.61 -21.71 8.49
CA LEU A 421 0.51 -20.87 8.01
C LEU A 421 -0.46 -21.67 7.15
N ALA A 422 0.04 -22.57 6.28
CA ALA A 422 -0.81 -23.43 5.47
C ALA A 422 -1.72 -24.32 6.33
N ARG A 423 -1.16 -24.97 7.37
CA ARG A 423 -1.93 -25.80 8.32
C ARG A 423 -2.98 -25.00 9.08
N PHE A 424 -2.66 -23.77 9.45
CA PHE A 424 -3.62 -22.85 10.09
C PHE A 424 -4.85 -22.59 9.19
N LEU A 425 -4.63 -22.44 7.88
CA LEU A 425 -5.68 -22.24 6.87
C LEU A 425 -6.44 -23.54 6.61
N GLU A 426 -5.75 -24.67 6.48
CA GLU A 426 -6.37 -25.99 6.25
C GLU A 426 -7.28 -26.41 7.39
N ALA A 427 -6.89 -26.13 8.64
CA ALA A 427 -7.74 -26.33 9.81
C ALA A 427 -9.05 -25.52 9.77
N ARG A 428 -9.17 -24.54 8.86
CA ARG A 428 -10.36 -23.71 8.61
C ARG A 428 -11.07 -24.07 7.30
N GLY A 429 -10.71 -25.19 6.68
CA GLY A 429 -11.36 -25.68 5.45
C GLY A 429 -10.80 -25.08 4.16
N TYR A 430 -9.74 -24.30 4.22
CA TYR A 430 -9.08 -23.79 3.02
C TYR A 430 -8.14 -24.84 2.42
N THR A 431 -8.22 -25.05 1.11
CA THR A 431 -7.28 -25.92 0.40
C THR A 431 -6.01 -25.15 0.04
N ILE A 432 -4.85 -25.67 0.43
CA ILE A 432 -3.53 -25.18 0.04
C ILE A 432 -2.88 -26.21 -0.89
N ALA A 433 -2.32 -25.74 -2.00
CA ALA A 433 -1.60 -26.62 -2.92
C ALA A 433 -0.28 -27.07 -2.30
N ARG A 434 -0.02 -28.39 -2.36
CA ARG A 434 1.16 -29.02 -1.79
C ARG A 434 1.91 -29.82 -2.85
N ASP A 435 3.23 -29.91 -2.70
CA ASP A 435 4.09 -30.76 -3.53
C ASP A 435 3.95 -32.25 -3.12
N THR A 436 4.67 -33.14 -3.80
CA THR A 436 4.65 -34.57 -3.51
C THR A 436 5.25 -34.93 -2.14
N ALA A 437 6.06 -34.05 -1.55
CA ALA A 437 6.61 -34.20 -0.21
C ALA A 437 5.67 -33.62 0.87
N GLY A 438 4.53 -33.05 0.46
CA GLY A 438 3.55 -32.45 1.35
C GLY A 438 3.89 -31.02 1.78
N ASN A 439 4.89 -30.34 1.20
CA ASN A 439 5.18 -28.93 1.51
C ASN A 439 4.23 -28.01 0.73
N PRO A 440 3.83 -26.85 1.28
CA PRO A 440 3.05 -25.88 0.52
C PRO A 440 3.86 -25.34 -0.68
N ILE A 441 3.22 -25.23 -1.83
CA ILE A 441 3.84 -24.74 -3.06
C ILE A 441 3.86 -23.22 -3.06
N GLN A 442 5.03 -22.64 -3.32
CA GLN A 442 5.20 -21.20 -3.52
C GLN A 442 4.36 -20.71 -4.72
N PRO A 443 3.78 -19.49 -4.66
CA PRO A 443 3.09 -18.85 -5.78
C PRO A 443 3.88 -18.91 -7.10
N GLY A 444 3.16 -19.06 -8.22
CA GLY A 444 3.73 -19.27 -9.55
C GLY A 444 2.98 -20.32 -10.40
N ARG A 445 2.11 -21.11 -9.78
CA ARG A 445 1.23 -22.08 -10.46
C ARG A 445 -0.02 -21.39 -11.03
N PRO A 446 -0.59 -21.88 -12.15
CA PRO A 446 -1.84 -21.36 -12.67
C PRO A 446 -2.98 -21.52 -11.65
N VAL A 447 -3.74 -20.45 -11.42
CA VAL A 447 -4.94 -20.43 -10.59
C VAL A 447 -6.09 -19.85 -11.42
N ALA A 448 -7.07 -20.68 -11.76
CA ALA A 448 -8.27 -20.22 -12.45
C ALA A 448 -9.12 -19.32 -11.54
N ASN A 449 -9.55 -18.18 -12.06
CA ASN A 449 -10.49 -17.30 -11.38
C ASN A 449 -11.47 -16.68 -12.40
N PRO A 450 -12.70 -17.23 -12.51
CA PRO A 450 -13.74 -16.72 -13.40
C PRO A 450 -14.45 -15.47 -12.84
N GLY A 451 -14.08 -15.02 -11.63
CA GLY A 451 -14.75 -13.97 -10.87
C GLY A 451 -15.96 -14.47 -10.08
N PRO A 452 -16.62 -13.57 -9.33
CA PRO A 452 -17.77 -13.93 -8.50
C PRO A 452 -19.00 -14.34 -9.32
N ASP A 453 -19.87 -15.12 -8.69
CA ASP A 453 -21.21 -15.44 -9.18
C ASP A 453 -22.04 -14.18 -9.39
N ARG A 454 -22.84 -14.16 -10.46
CA ARG A 454 -23.50 -12.94 -10.94
C ARG A 454 -24.86 -13.21 -11.58
N VAL A 455 -25.65 -12.15 -11.67
CA VAL A 455 -26.92 -12.12 -12.38
C VAL A 455 -26.76 -11.37 -13.71
N ALA A 456 -27.45 -11.82 -14.76
CA ALA A 456 -27.42 -11.20 -16.09
C ALA A 456 -28.80 -11.26 -16.77
N PRO A 457 -29.11 -10.36 -17.73
CA PRO A 457 -30.28 -10.52 -18.58
C PRO A 457 -30.12 -11.69 -19.57
N PRO A 458 -31.23 -12.21 -20.14
CA PRO A 458 -31.18 -13.17 -21.24
C PRO A 458 -30.39 -12.63 -22.44
N GLY A 459 -29.62 -13.50 -23.09
CA GLY A 459 -28.86 -13.19 -24.30
C GLY A 459 -27.37 -13.47 -24.17
N THR A 460 -26.55 -12.54 -24.65
CA THR A 460 -25.09 -12.68 -24.75
C THR A 460 -24.41 -12.15 -23.50
N ILE A 461 -23.63 -13.00 -22.84
CA ILE A 461 -22.99 -12.71 -21.55
C ILE A 461 -21.49 -12.94 -21.69
N ALA A 462 -20.71 -11.89 -21.43
CA ALA A 462 -19.26 -11.96 -21.44
C ALA A 462 -18.73 -12.64 -20.17
N LEU A 463 -17.79 -13.56 -20.36
CA LEU A 463 -17.04 -14.25 -19.30
C LEU A 463 -15.57 -13.84 -19.41
N SER A 464 -14.91 -13.66 -18.28
CA SER A 464 -13.51 -13.24 -18.24
C SER A 464 -12.69 -14.16 -17.34
N ALA A 465 -11.58 -14.65 -17.87
CA ALA A 465 -10.55 -15.36 -17.14
C ALA A 465 -9.44 -14.41 -16.68
N GLY A 466 -9.57 -13.09 -16.90
CA GLY A 466 -8.54 -12.10 -16.64
C GLY A 466 -8.14 -11.92 -15.17
N GLN A 467 -8.89 -12.51 -14.23
CA GLN A 467 -8.52 -12.57 -12.81
C GLN A 467 -7.67 -13.80 -12.46
N SER A 468 -7.46 -14.71 -13.41
CA SER A 468 -6.64 -15.90 -13.21
C SER A 468 -5.18 -15.52 -13.06
N LEU A 469 -4.46 -16.26 -12.21
CA LEU A 469 -3.07 -15.99 -11.88
C LEU A 469 -2.15 -16.98 -12.62
N PHE A 470 -0.97 -16.52 -13.03
CA PHE A 470 0.09 -17.33 -13.64
C PHE A 470 -0.39 -18.26 -14.77
N ALA A 471 -1.30 -17.77 -15.61
CA ALA A 471 -1.94 -18.53 -16.68
C ALA A 471 -1.49 -18.05 -18.07
N ALA A 472 -1.28 -18.99 -18.98
CA ALA A 472 -0.98 -18.75 -20.39
C ALA A 472 -2.11 -19.22 -21.32
N SER A 473 -2.95 -20.17 -20.89
CA SER A 473 -4.10 -20.66 -21.65
C SER A 473 -5.30 -20.98 -20.74
N TYR A 474 -6.48 -21.06 -21.35
CA TYR A 474 -7.77 -21.17 -20.65
C TYR A 474 -8.64 -22.25 -21.30
N ALA A 475 -9.50 -22.87 -20.49
CA ALA A 475 -10.54 -23.77 -20.96
C ALA A 475 -11.82 -23.54 -20.15
N TRP A 476 -12.88 -23.12 -20.84
CA TRP A 476 -14.21 -22.93 -20.31
C TRP A 476 -15.10 -24.09 -20.69
N THR A 477 -15.90 -24.58 -19.75
CA THR A 477 -16.90 -25.63 -20.02
C THR A 477 -18.24 -25.24 -19.41
N LEU A 478 -19.31 -25.31 -20.20
CA LEU A 478 -20.68 -25.23 -19.69
C LEU A 478 -21.02 -26.57 -19.03
N VAL A 479 -21.18 -26.57 -17.70
CA VAL A 479 -21.45 -27.77 -16.89
C VAL A 479 -22.93 -28.08 -16.85
N SER A 480 -23.76 -27.05 -16.67
CA SER A 480 -25.22 -27.18 -16.63
C SER A 480 -25.90 -25.87 -16.99
N GLY A 481 -27.13 -25.95 -17.49
CA GLY A 481 -28.02 -24.82 -17.71
C GLY A 481 -29.24 -25.19 -18.54
N PRO A 482 -30.22 -24.29 -18.67
CA PRO A 482 -31.33 -24.42 -19.61
C PRO A 482 -30.90 -24.80 -21.04
N ALA A 483 -31.79 -25.48 -21.76
CA ALA A 483 -31.54 -25.90 -23.14
C ALA A 483 -31.35 -24.69 -24.08
N GLY A 484 -30.54 -24.88 -25.12
CA GLY A 484 -30.26 -23.85 -26.13
C GLY A 484 -29.09 -22.92 -25.79
N ALA A 485 -28.48 -23.05 -24.61
CA ALA A 485 -27.27 -22.29 -24.31
C ALA A 485 -26.04 -22.82 -25.04
N THR A 486 -25.19 -21.89 -25.47
CA THR A 486 -23.94 -22.19 -26.16
C THR A 486 -22.79 -21.36 -25.60
N LEU A 487 -21.57 -21.86 -25.77
CA LEU A 487 -20.35 -21.22 -25.31
C LEU A 487 -19.42 -21.02 -26.50
N THR A 488 -19.03 -19.78 -26.78
CA THR A 488 -18.07 -19.42 -27.83
C THR A 488 -16.80 -18.82 -27.22
N GLY A 489 -15.66 -18.94 -27.90
CA GLY A 489 -14.38 -18.50 -27.36
C GLY A 489 -13.93 -19.29 -26.13
N ALA A 490 -14.35 -20.55 -25.98
CA ALA A 490 -14.13 -21.34 -24.77
C ALA A 490 -12.65 -21.56 -24.40
N THR A 491 -11.71 -21.30 -25.30
CA THR A 491 -10.26 -21.42 -25.05
C THR A 491 -9.54 -20.08 -24.88
N THR A 492 -10.28 -18.97 -24.83
CA THR A 492 -9.71 -17.62 -24.73
C THR A 492 -9.89 -17.03 -23.33
N ALA A 493 -9.20 -15.91 -23.06
CA ALA A 493 -9.39 -15.15 -21.83
C ALA A 493 -10.79 -14.51 -21.75
N THR A 494 -11.45 -14.29 -22.89
CA THR A 494 -12.78 -13.67 -22.99
C THR A 494 -13.71 -14.61 -23.77
N ALA A 495 -14.44 -15.44 -23.02
CA ALA A 495 -15.45 -16.34 -23.58
C ALA A 495 -16.83 -15.67 -23.56
N THR A 496 -17.75 -16.20 -24.34
CA THR A 496 -19.12 -15.69 -24.43
C THR A 496 -20.12 -16.82 -24.21
N LEU A 497 -20.94 -16.68 -23.17
CA LEU A 497 -22.11 -17.52 -22.95
C LEU A 497 -23.29 -16.89 -23.69
N ASN A 498 -23.93 -17.64 -24.57
CA ASN A 498 -25.25 -17.31 -25.08
C ASN A 498 -26.29 -18.09 -24.27
N ALA A 499 -27.14 -17.38 -23.53
CA ALA A 499 -28.12 -17.94 -22.62
C ALA A 499 -29.50 -17.27 -22.83
N PRO A 500 -30.32 -17.79 -23.76
CA PRO A 500 -31.58 -17.14 -24.16
C PRO A 500 -32.73 -17.35 -23.15
N ALA A 501 -32.64 -18.40 -22.32
CA ALA A 501 -33.67 -18.73 -21.32
C ALA A 501 -33.23 -18.32 -19.91
N GLU A 502 -34.19 -17.89 -19.10
CA GLU A 502 -33.99 -17.69 -17.67
C GLU A 502 -33.60 -19.00 -16.97
N GLY A 503 -32.77 -18.90 -15.94
CA GLY A 503 -32.30 -20.04 -15.18
C GLY A 503 -30.87 -19.87 -14.70
N THR A 504 -30.35 -20.91 -14.02
CA THR A 504 -28.97 -20.92 -13.53
C THR A 504 -28.07 -21.69 -14.48
N TYR A 505 -27.00 -21.06 -14.93
CA TYR A 505 -25.95 -21.66 -15.73
C TYR A 505 -24.70 -21.81 -14.86
N VAL A 506 -24.11 -23.01 -14.86
CA VAL A 506 -22.86 -23.30 -14.16
C VAL A 506 -21.78 -23.54 -15.20
N LEU A 507 -20.70 -22.77 -15.12
CA LEU A 507 -19.53 -22.93 -15.96
C LEU A 507 -18.31 -23.23 -15.10
N ASN A 508 -17.35 -23.96 -15.66
CA ASN A 508 -16.03 -24.12 -15.07
C ASN A 508 -14.98 -23.44 -15.94
N LEU A 509 -13.98 -22.87 -15.29
CA LEU A 509 -12.74 -22.40 -15.89
C LEU A 509 -11.57 -23.25 -15.38
N VAL A 510 -10.74 -23.72 -16.30
CA VAL A 510 -9.40 -24.25 -16.02
C VAL A 510 -8.38 -23.32 -16.65
N ALA A 511 -7.36 -22.93 -15.87
CA ALA A 511 -6.24 -22.14 -16.32
C ALA A 511 -4.99 -23.02 -16.39
N SER A 512 -4.15 -22.82 -17.41
CA SER A 512 -2.94 -23.62 -17.60
C SER A 512 -1.72 -22.75 -17.91
N ASN A 513 -0.54 -23.25 -17.57
CA ASN A 513 0.75 -22.68 -17.97
C ASN A 513 1.70 -23.82 -18.30
N GLY A 514 2.03 -23.96 -19.60
CA GLY A 514 2.68 -25.16 -20.11
C GLY A 514 1.85 -26.42 -19.84
N THR A 515 2.45 -27.42 -19.20
CA THR A 515 1.80 -28.68 -18.83
C THR A 515 1.05 -28.64 -17.50
N THR A 516 1.19 -27.56 -16.72
CA THR A 516 0.56 -27.43 -15.41
C THR A 516 -0.84 -26.85 -15.58
N GLN A 517 -1.83 -27.46 -14.90
CA GLN A 517 -3.22 -27.01 -14.92
C GLN A 517 -3.70 -26.69 -13.50
N SER A 518 -4.61 -25.72 -13.39
CA SER A 518 -5.33 -25.42 -12.16
C SER A 518 -6.42 -26.46 -11.88
N ALA A 519 -6.92 -26.50 -10.65
CA ALA A 519 -8.23 -27.07 -10.40
C ALA A 519 -9.31 -26.30 -11.20
N ALA A 520 -10.42 -26.96 -11.50
CA ALA A 520 -11.57 -26.32 -12.13
C ALA A 520 -12.22 -25.32 -11.15
N ALA A 521 -12.38 -24.07 -11.58
CA ALA A 521 -13.02 -23.02 -10.81
C ALA A 521 -14.43 -22.77 -11.36
N PRO A 522 -15.50 -23.00 -10.57
CA PRO A 522 -16.87 -22.78 -11.01
C PRO A 522 -17.26 -21.30 -10.98
N VAL A 523 -18.20 -20.91 -11.85
CA VAL A 523 -18.97 -19.67 -11.76
C VAL A 523 -20.44 -19.93 -12.09
N ARG A 524 -21.33 -19.36 -11.28
CA ARG A 524 -22.78 -19.39 -11.49
C ARG A 524 -23.23 -18.08 -12.11
N VAL A 525 -23.93 -18.19 -13.24
CA VAL A 525 -24.59 -17.08 -13.92
C VAL A 525 -26.10 -17.31 -13.84
N VAL A 526 -26.79 -16.48 -13.07
CA VAL A 526 -28.26 -16.50 -12.98
C VAL A 526 -28.81 -15.56 -14.04
N VAL A 527 -29.50 -16.13 -15.03
CA VAL A 527 -30.16 -15.35 -16.08
C VAL A 527 -31.58 -15.03 -15.66
N LYS A 528 -31.88 -13.73 -15.55
CA LYS A 528 -33.15 -13.20 -15.06
C LYS A 528 -33.57 -11.98 -15.88
N ALA A 529 -34.78 -12.01 -16.42
CA ALA A 529 -35.40 -10.92 -17.16
C ALA A 529 -35.55 -9.68 -16.26
N GLY A 530 -35.42 -8.49 -16.86
CA GLY A 530 -35.42 -7.21 -16.15
C GLY A 530 -34.09 -6.84 -15.48
N THR A 531 -33.12 -7.74 -15.40
CA THR A 531 -31.77 -7.41 -14.94
C THR A 531 -31.11 -6.42 -15.90
N LYS A 532 -30.56 -5.31 -15.40
CA LYS A 532 -29.78 -4.37 -16.23
C LYS A 532 -28.53 -5.06 -16.77
N ALA A 533 -28.29 -4.95 -18.07
CA ALA A 533 -27.08 -5.46 -18.67
C ALA A 533 -25.85 -4.67 -18.14
N PRO A 534 -24.72 -5.32 -17.84
CA PRO A 534 -23.50 -4.64 -17.41
C PRO A 534 -23.16 -3.38 -18.22
N GLY A 535 -23.18 -3.48 -19.56
CA GLY A 535 -22.86 -2.35 -20.46
C GLY A 535 -23.81 -1.15 -20.42
N SER A 536 -24.99 -1.29 -19.80
CA SER A 536 -25.98 -0.21 -19.63
C SER A 536 -25.81 0.57 -18.33
N LEU A 537 -25.07 0.02 -17.36
CA LEU A 537 -24.87 0.66 -16.05
C LEU A 537 -23.89 1.83 -16.17
N ARG A 538 -24.13 2.90 -15.41
CA ARG A 538 -23.28 4.09 -15.31
C ARG A 538 -23.06 4.45 -13.84
N PHE A 539 -22.15 5.39 -13.56
CA PHE A 539 -21.93 5.84 -12.19
C PHE A 539 -23.20 6.44 -11.57
N ALA A 540 -24.08 7.05 -12.36
CA ALA A 540 -25.36 7.56 -11.87
C ALA A 540 -26.22 6.48 -11.17
N ASP A 541 -26.23 5.24 -11.67
CA ASP A 541 -26.93 4.12 -11.02
C ASP A 541 -26.32 3.81 -9.64
N ILE A 542 -24.98 3.80 -9.57
CA ILE A 542 -24.23 3.51 -8.35
C ILE A 542 -24.37 4.64 -7.34
N LYS A 543 -24.20 5.89 -7.77
CA LYS A 543 -24.43 7.08 -6.96
C LYS A 543 -25.84 7.07 -6.37
N GLY A 544 -26.87 6.81 -7.19
CA GLY A 544 -28.26 6.70 -6.74
C GLY A 544 -28.44 5.61 -5.68
N ALA A 545 -27.88 4.41 -5.89
CA ALA A 545 -27.95 3.32 -4.92
C ALA A 545 -27.23 3.65 -3.59
N ILE A 546 -26.05 4.24 -3.66
CA ILE A 546 -25.28 4.65 -2.48
C ILE A 546 -26.05 5.71 -1.68
N GLN A 547 -26.55 6.75 -2.34
CA GLN A 547 -27.21 7.89 -1.72
C GLN A 547 -28.63 7.57 -1.24
N GLY A 548 -29.31 6.62 -1.89
CA GLY A 548 -30.64 6.12 -1.49
C GLY A 548 -30.61 5.07 -0.37
N SER A 549 -29.43 4.60 0.03
CA SER A 549 -29.25 3.61 1.11
C SER A 549 -28.89 4.27 2.45
N THR A 550 -28.69 3.46 3.49
CA THR A 550 -28.22 3.93 4.81
C THR A 550 -26.74 4.33 4.83
N CYS A 551 -26.02 4.25 3.70
CA CYS A 551 -24.58 4.52 3.66
C CYS A 551 -24.23 5.96 4.06
N THR A 552 -25.08 6.94 3.73
CA THR A 552 -24.85 8.37 4.04
C THR A 552 -24.90 8.67 5.55
N ASN A 553 -25.45 7.79 6.39
CA ASN A 553 -25.41 7.93 7.85
C ASN A 553 -23.96 7.91 8.38
N CYS A 554 -23.08 7.17 7.71
CA CYS A 554 -21.65 7.09 8.07
C CYS A 554 -20.76 7.85 7.10
N HIS A 555 -21.11 7.84 5.80
CA HIS A 555 -20.35 8.48 4.73
C HIS A 555 -20.83 9.93 4.49
N SER A 556 -20.84 10.75 5.54
CA SER A 556 -21.22 12.17 5.46
C SER A 556 -20.40 13.02 6.43
N PRO A 557 -20.31 14.35 6.21
CA PRO A 557 -19.54 15.25 7.06
C PRO A 557 -20.19 15.45 8.44
N THR A 558 -21.47 15.10 8.58
CA THR A 558 -22.25 15.20 9.82
C THR A 558 -22.40 13.86 10.55
N GLY A 559 -21.83 12.77 10.03
CA GLY A 559 -21.87 11.44 10.66
C GLY A 559 -21.23 11.43 12.06
N THR A 560 -21.82 10.66 12.97
CA THR A 560 -21.42 10.51 14.39
C THR A 560 -20.69 9.21 14.70
N LEU A 561 -20.51 8.35 13.70
CA LEU A 561 -19.70 7.13 13.79
C LEU A 561 -18.30 7.41 13.22
N PRO A 562 -17.29 6.56 13.54
CA PRO A 562 -15.97 6.66 12.93
C PRO A 562 -16.09 6.82 11.41
N ARG A 563 -15.63 7.97 10.91
CA ARG A 563 -15.91 8.38 9.55
C ARG A 563 -15.06 7.58 8.57
N PRO A 564 -15.62 7.18 7.42
CA PRO A 564 -14.88 6.55 6.34
C PRO A 564 -14.13 7.58 5.50
N PRO A 565 -13.14 7.15 4.69
CA PRO A 565 -12.27 8.06 3.92
C PRO A 565 -12.96 8.78 2.75
N VAL A 566 -14.21 8.42 2.41
CA VAL A 566 -14.94 8.99 1.27
C VAL A 566 -16.34 9.33 1.75
N TYR A 567 -16.80 10.55 1.48
CA TYR A 567 -18.17 10.96 1.73
C TYR A 567 -19.03 10.73 0.48
N TYR A 568 -20.27 10.30 0.71
CA TYR A 568 -21.24 9.96 -0.33
C TYR A 568 -22.28 11.06 -0.55
N THR A 569 -22.24 12.11 0.26
CA THR A 569 -23.06 13.33 0.13
C THR A 569 -22.62 14.18 -1.06
N ASN A 570 -23.54 15.01 -1.57
CA ASN A 570 -23.20 16.04 -2.56
C ASN A 570 -22.46 17.15 -1.83
N GLU A 571 -21.18 17.31 -2.15
CA GLU A 571 -20.25 18.21 -1.49
C GLU A 571 -19.43 18.89 -2.57
N ASP A 572 -19.02 20.12 -2.27
CA ASP A 572 -17.99 20.85 -2.98
C ASP A 572 -16.64 20.13 -2.79
N ARG A 573 -16.32 19.23 -3.72
CA ARG A 573 -15.11 18.38 -3.70
C ARG A 573 -13.94 19.10 -4.34
N ASN A 574 -14.19 19.92 -5.34
CA ASN A 574 -13.17 20.69 -6.06
C ASN A 574 -12.80 22.01 -5.35
N GLY A 575 -13.63 22.48 -4.41
CA GLY A 575 -13.42 23.70 -3.62
C GLY A 575 -13.79 24.99 -4.34
N ASP A 576 -14.69 24.94 -5.33
CA ASP A 576 -15.08 26.12 -6.13
C ASP A 576 -16.25 26.92 -5.54
N GLY A 577 -16.83 26.45 -4.43
CA GLY A 577 -17.97 27.06 -3.75
C GLY A 577 -19.34 26.56 -4.23
N ILE A 578 -19.41 25.63 -5.19
CA ILE A 578 -20.65 25.10 -5.76
C ILE A 578 -20.72 23.59 -5.54
N ALA A 579 -21.42 23.18 -4.48
CA ALA A 579 -21.56 21.75 -4.16
C ALA A 579 -22.46 20.99 -5.14
N GLY A 580 -21.99 19.82 -5.58
CA GLY A 580 -22.75 18.85 -6.37
C GLY A 580 -22.86 19.21 -7.85
N ASP A 581 -21.93 20.00 -8.37
CA ASP A 581 -21.84 20.30 -9.80
C ASP A 581 -21.29 19.10 -10.60
N ALA A 582 -21.13 19.27 -11.93
CA ALA A 582 -20.60 18.21 -12.79
C ALA A 582 -19.13 17.86 -12.46
N THR A 583 -18.36 18.83 -11.96
CA THR A 583 -16.96 18.62 -11.58
C THR A 583 -16.88 17.77 -10.33
N ASP A 584 -17.69 18.07 -9.32
CA ASP A 584 -17.83 17.29 -8.10
C ASP A 584 -18.26 15.86 -8.38
N ASP A 585 -19.20 15.66 -9.31
CA ASP A 585 -19.64 14.32 -9.70
C ASP A 585 -18.55 13.53 -10.42
N ALA A 586 -17.74 14.19 -11.25
CA ALA A 586 -16.57 13.55 -11.87
C ALA A 586 -15.50 13.16 -10.82
N TRP A 587 -15.30 14.01 -9.82
CA TRP A 587 -14.38 13.72 -8.71
C TRP A 587 -14.91 12.60 -7.82
N PHE A 588 -16.21 12.61 -7.53
CA PHE A 588 -16.84 11.55 -6.76
C PHE A 588 -16.76 10.20 -7.49
N TYR A 589 -17.01 10.18 -8.80
CA TYR A 589 -16.79 9.00 -9.63
C TYR A 589 -15.36 8.48 -9.50
N ALA A 590 -14.35 9.34 -9.64
CA ALA A 590 -12.95 8.94 -9.54
C ALA A 590 -12.61 8.34 -8.17
N GLU A 591 -13.12 8.92 -7.08
CA GLU A 591 -12.96 8.41 -5.72
C GLU A 591 -13.59 7.01 -5.57
N ILE A 592 -14.84 6.83 -6.03
CA ILE A 592 -15.52 5.52 -5.97
C ILE A 592 -14.81 4.50 -6.87
N ARG A 593 -14.48 4.86 -8.10
CA ARG A 593 -13.80 3.98 -9.06
C ARG A 593 -12.45 3.51 -8.55
N SER A 594 -11.73 4.31 -7.76
CA SER A 594 -10.48 3.91 -7.10
C SER A 594 -10.64 2.78 -6.07
N ARG A 595 -11.87 2.51 -5.62
CA ARG A 595 -12.23 1.45 -4.66
C ARG A 595 -12.65 0.14 -5.36
N VAL A 596 -12.51 0.05 -6.67
CA VAL A 596 -12.80 -1.18 -7.43
C VAL A 596 -11.50 -1.95 -7.65
N ASN A 597 -11.37 -3.20 -7.21
CA ASN A 597 -10.20 -4.01 -7.52
C ASN A 597 -10.40 -4.77 -8.83
N MET A 598 -9.83 -4.28 -9.93
CA MET A 598 -9.97 -4.91 -11.25
C MET A 598 -9.19 -6.23 -11.41
N THR A 599 -8.27 -6.53 -10.51
CA THR A 599 -7.54 -7.81 -10.50
C THR A 599 -8.21 -8.86 -9.61
N GLU A 600 -9.23 -8.47 -8.82
CA GLU A 600 -10.02 -9.33 -7.95
C GLU A 600 -11.34 -8.65 -7.59
N LEU A 601 -12.36 -8.84 -8.43
CA LEU A 601 -13.57 -8.02 -8.35
C LEU A 601 -14.23 -8.16 -6.97
N ALA A 602 -14.33 -9.37 -6.44
CA ALA A 602 -14.92 -9.65 -5.12
C ALA A 602 -14.16 -8.99 -3.95
N ALA A 603 -12.86 -8.67 -4.11
CA ALA A 603 -12.08 -7.98 -3.10
C ALA A 603 -12.21 -6.45 -3.17
N SER A 604 -12.97 -5.91 -4.12
CA SER A 604 -13.29 -4.48 -4.19
C SER A 604 -13.91 -4.03 -2.86
N PRO A 605 -13.33 -3.02 -2.16
CA PRO A 605 -13.93 -2.48 -0.94
C PRO A 605 -15.43 -2.14 -1.04
N LEU A 606 -15.91 -1.72 -2.22
CA LEU A 606 -17.32 -1.41 -2.47
C LEU A 606 -18.25 -2.64 -2.45
N LEU A 607 -17.72 -3.83 -2.75
CA LEU A 607 -18.47 -5.08 -2.66
C LEU A 607 -18.26 -5.73 -1.30
N ARG A 608 -17.01 -5.85 -0.88
CA ARG A 608 -16.65 -6.64 0.30
C ARG A 608 -17.09 -5.99 1.61
N LYS A 609 -16.87 -4.68 1.79
CA LYS A 609 -17.17 -4.04 3.09
C LYS A 609 -18.65 -4.15 3.44
N PRO A 610 -19.59 -3.79 2.54
CA PRO A 610 -21.01 -3.85 2.86
C PRO A 610 -21.53 -5.29 3.08
N SER A 611 -20.85 -6.32 2.55
CA SER A 611 -21.21 -7.73 2.76
C SER A 611 -20.75 -8.31 4.11
N GLY A 612 -20.64 -7.51 5.17
CA GLY A 612 -20.30 -7.99 6.51
C GLY A 612 -18.81 -8.19 6.80
N ASN A 613 -17.93 -8.07 5.80
CA ASN A 613 -16.53 -8.44 6.00
C ASN A 613 -15.71 -7.34 6.68
N HIS A 614 -16.09 -6.05 6.61
CA HIS A 614 -15.22 -4.93 7.03
C HIS A 614 -15.97 -3.59 7.29
N HIS A 615 -17.24 -3.66 7.69
CA HIS A 615 -18.08 -2.50 8.05
C HIS A 615 -18.48 -2.57 9.54
N GLY A 616 -17.49 -2.72 10.43
CA GLY A 616 -17.73 -3.08 11.83
C GLY A 616 -18.33 -4.47 12.02
N GLY A 617 -18.13 -5.37 11.04
CA GLY A 617 -18.77 -6.69 10.97
C GLY A 617 -20.22 -6.68 10.46
N ASN A 618 -20.80 -5.52 10.18
CA ASN A 618 -22.20 -5.40 9.81
C ASN A 618 -22.44 -5.68 8.32
N LEU A 619 -23.51 -6.43 8.04
CA LEU A 619 -24.07 -6.62 6.71
C LEU A 619 -25.02 -5.46 6.38
N ILE A 620 -24.81 -4.81 5.24
CA ILE A 620 -25.70 -3.78 4.69
C ILE A 620 -26.79 -4.47 3.86
N PRO A 621 -28.08 -4.09 4.01
CA PRO A 621 -29.16 -4.60 3.17
C PRO A 621 -28.84 -4.49 1.67
N GLY A 622 -29.14 -5.54 0.91
CA GLY A 622 -28.82 -5.62 -0.52
C GLY A 622 -27.41 -6.12 -0.82
N PHE A 623 -26.57 -6.41 0.19
CA PHE A 623 -25.21 -6.93 0.00
C PHE A 623 -24.97 -8.35 0.55
N ASP A 624 -26.02 -9.12 0.84
CA ASP A 624 -25.88 -10.47 1.39
C ASP A 624 -25.34 -11.46 0.34
N THR A 625 -24.04 -11.74 0.39
CA THR A 625 -23.38 -12.67 -0.53
C THR A 625 -23.62 -14.14 -0.20
N THR A 626 -24.34 -14.46 0.88
CA THR A 626 -24.74 -15.84 1.19
C THR A 626 -25.97 -16.27 0.37
N GLN A 627 -26.73 -15.30 -0.17
CA GLN A 627 -27.86 -15.57 -1.05
C GLN A 627 -27.43 -15.82 -2.50
N ASN A 628 -28.32 -16.45 -3.27
CA ASN A 628 -28.11 -16.67 -4.70
C ASN A 628 -28.11 -15.33 -5.47
N PRO A 629 -27.33 -15.22 -6.57
CA PRO A 629 -27.42 -14.05 -7.46
C PRO A 629 -28.86 -13.81 -7.94
N GLY A 630 -29.29 -12.55 -7.93
CA GLY A 630 -30.64 -12.12 -8.29
C GLY A 630 -31.68 -12.20 -7.16
N ALA A 631 -31.29 -12.60 -5.95
CA ALA A 631 -32.11 -12.51 -4.74
C ALA A 631 -32.24 -11.05 -4.26
N PRO A 632 -33.39 -10.63 -3.70
CA PRO A 632 -33.59 -9.26 -3.19
C PRO A 632 -32.52 -8.81 -2.19
N GLU A 633 -32.04 -9.71 -1.33
CA GLU A 633 -31.07 -9.41 -0.28
C GLU A 633 -29.65 -9.16 -0.82
N ARG A 634 -29.38 -9.47 -2.10
CA ARG A 634 -28.11 -9.26 -2.81
C ARG A 634 -28.20 -8.21 -3.94
N GLU A 635 -29.34 -7.55 -4.10
CA GLU A 635 -29.61 -6.72 -5.27
C GLU A 635 -28.59 -5.59 -5.51
N LEU A 636 -28.11 -4.94 -4.43
CA LEU A 636 -27.12 -3.87 -4.52
C LEU A 636 -25.72 -4.41 -4.82
N TYR A 637 -25.35 -5.56 -4.25
CA TYR A 637 -24.10 -6.24 -4.60
C TYR A 637 -24.09 -6.60 -6.09
N ASP A 638 -25.18 -7.15 -6.60
CA ASP A 638 -25.30 -7.54 -8.01
C ASP A 638 -25.26 -6.32 -8.95
N LEU A 639 -25.91 -5.21 -8.58
CA LEU A 639 -25.82 -3.94 -9.30
C LEU A 639 -24.37 -3.45 -9.41
N PHE A 640 -23.66 -3.42 -8.28
CA PHE A 640 -22.28 -2.92 -8.22
C PHE A 640 -21.34 -3.87 -8.95
N LEU A 641 -21.53 -5.18 -8.80
CA LEU A 641 -20.72 -6.19 -9.49
C LEU A 641 -20.89 -6.07 -11.01
N ASN A 642 -22.13 -5.90 -11.50
CA ASN A 642 -22.37 -5.73 -12.94
C ASN A 642 -21.79 -4.43 -13.47
N TRP A 643 -21.83 -3.34 -12.70
CA TRP A 643 -21.15 -2.10 -13.07
C TRP A 643 -19.64 -2.30 -13.16
N ILE A 644 -19.03 -2.98 -12.18
CA ILE A 644 -17.60 -3.31 -12.16
C ILE A 644 -17.21 -4.20 -13.34
N LEU A 645 -18.01 -5.23 -13.65
CA LEU A 645 -17.80 -6.12 -14.79
C LEU A 645 -17.82 -5.40 -16.14
N ALA A 646 -18.53 -4.27 -16.23
CA ALA A 646 -18.54 -3.40 -17.40
C ALA A 646 -17.35 -2.42 -17.47
N GLY A 647 -16.37 -2.56 -16.57
CA GLY A 647 -15.23 -1.65 -16.44
C GLY A 647 -15.48 -0.47 -15.49
N ALA A 648 -16.61 -0.48 -14.78
CA ALA A 648 -17.10 0.59 -13.92
C ALA A 648 -17.14 1.95 -14.66
N PRO A 649 -17.94 2.05 -15.74
CA PRO A 649 -18.04 3.26 -16.56
C PRO A 649 -18.62 4.44 -15.78
N GLN A 650 -18.16 5.65 -16.09
CA GLN A 650 -18.67 6.91 -15.56
C GLN A 650 -20.13 7.12 -15.97
#